data_AF-A0A519RPB0-F1
#
_entry.id   AF-A0A519RPB0-F1
#
_cell.length_a   1.000
_cell.length_b   1.000
_cell.length_c   1.000
_cell.angle_alpha   90.00
_cell.angle_beta   90.00
_cell.angle_gamma   90.00
#
_symmetry.space_group_name_H-M   'P 1'
#
loop_
_entity.id
_entity.type
_entity.pdbx_description
1 polymer ?
#
loop_
_entity_poly.entity_id
_entity_poly.type
_entity_poly.pdbx_seq_one_letter_code
_entity_poly.pdbx_strand_id
1 'polypeptide(L)'
;MAKSRKKTTTTEFTSAEVQESSNILFDNTLEKMRKEFSDLHIIKTSEEHQKDRGIDYQIELVLKSESKTTEVFKIQNKGTADALKPLTKTENSGLISFQVSNRHIRYYRYEFPWPLIFTVCDLESKKIYWHPVQLDDQVDERVQSSIAEQHESIQIYIDPKKVLTPENFKKFLEDISKSYVEQFFRINEERLNPLDTSSDVEIDRTKPILDQIFDLVDYLYDEVQYLPLHLLTKNFPFKKSETFNPYYHRFKLYTDNEEIIELFGSIEVKDNGDLHFLNTDLIKDVIDYDNKAKSVLKKLSQNHIYGIISNKSRKEVSTRYFKSGECDCVACRYFRLDFKGAIDELEKTDPTELIAKFKCAYMHYQLGNYMKSAKLLEKCALQAKEEQKDILFLITQYNLKKLGRLISNNYYDFEIIQYGKKLQDINLDKAVFKVPSKSHNRKMLLWIKDQNFFYQQSYEIHSNASKLRNEYQGHIGGGRGSAYNYDELISSYAQLNSFVNGNYVIYDKYGEYKAQTEEFIEGLFAAFAMKDHQGNMPSQIIDYHIQRLIFDGEHKSIQRYFNKYHLKPISYKHDGDSSKFISIIKNLLRSNHEIKEIFNTYSAEDGGYWRNHYPEIFCNTLTVAAIIEMSSSDAEQIAEWIMQCFESGDLHSPDCYSQVNYFLQRKKDIFCDQTIERLLSFFLSYKDFSSLSRIQFLGDEAKKRSINIKVPVQTKKKIFEESFSNEHDNRFNMVIYLYPCVSSTVQKEIFSRILKKLSQKFDDYQFYYAAIYNIIPFSSELLEIFVKNCVPDLSKHTFKSMFYSNEDNQYPPLDMLINLCFKNNTLPQKISNLNFFGFGKYYDWLLDIDNFDYSEFKIDWLDLYPTRFYHDEFKKHNVLKDQLENYLKTNRDERFERLYFDLYKS
;
A
#
# COMPACT_ATOMS: atom_id res chain seq x y z
N MET A 1 -7.72 -7.57 -73.36
CA MET A 1 -6.65 -7.23 -72.39
C MET A 1 -7.28 -6.79 -71.08
N ALA A 2 -7.30 -7.68 -70.08
CA ALA A 2 -7.52 -7.31 -68.68
C ALA A 2 -6.79 -8.37 -67.84
N LYS A 3 -5.62 -8.02 -67.29
CA LYS A 3 -4.81 -8.92 -66.47
C LYS A 3 -5.43 -9.02 -65.08
N SER A 4 -5.81 -10.24 -64.74
CA SER A 4 -6.05 -10.74 -63.38
C SER A 4 -4.97 -10.27 -62.40
N ARG A 5 -5.38 -9.60 -61.32
CA ARG A 5 -4.58 -9.43 -60.10
C ARG A 5 -5.11 -10.41 -59.06
N LYS A 6 -4.29 -11.43 -58.76
CA LYS A 6 -4.43 -12.30 -57.58
C LYS A 6 -4.54 -11.44 -56.32
N LYS A 7 -5.62 -11.61 -55.56
CA LYS A 7 -5.80 -11.09 -54.21
C LYS A 7 -5.22 -12.13 -53.25
N THR A 8 -4.04 -11.87 -52.70
CA THR A 8 -3.51 -12.62 -51.55
C THR A 8 -4.26 -12.12 -50.32
N THR A 9 -5.01 -13.01 -49.67
CA THR A 9 -5.65 -12.78 -48.37
C THR A 9 -4.61 -12.85 -47.26
N THR A 10 -4.16 -11.70 -46.77
CA THR A 10 -3.58 -11.55 -45.43
C THR A 10 -4.71 -11.11 -44.50
N THR A 11 -5.06 -11.96 -43.54
CA THR A 11 -5.90 -11.61 -42.38
C THR A 11 -5.19 -10.52 -41.58
N GLU A 12 -5.73 -9.30 -41.53
CA GLU A 12 -5.21 -8.23 -40.68
C GLU A 12 -5.59 -8.53 -39.22
N PHE A 13 -4.59 -8.83 -38.39
CA PHE A 13 -4.77 -8.95 -36.94
C PHE A 13 -5.05 -7.57 -36.32
N THR A 14 -5.95 -7.51 -35.35
CA THR A 14 -6.16 -6.31 -34.54
C THR A 14 -4.94 -6.05 -33.63
N SER A 15 -4.75 -4.80 -33.20
CA SER A 15 -3.65 -4.45 -32.28
C SER A 15 -3.71 -5.21 -30.94
N ALA A 16 -4.91 -5.58 -30.50
CA ALA A 16 -5.11 -6.39 -29.30
C ALA A 16 -4.61 -7.83 -29.49
N GLU A 17 -4.97 -8.46 -30.61
CA GLU A 17 -4.52 -9.83 -30.95
C GLU A 17 -2.99 -9.91 -31.14
N VAL A 18 -2.40 -8.87 -31.75
CA VAL A 18 -0.94 -8.76 -31.89
C VAL A 18 -0.26 -8.64 -30.52
N GLN A 19 -0.81 -7.83 -29.62
CA GLN A 19 -0.27 -7.68 -28.27
C GLN A 19 -0.40 -8.98 -27.46
N GLU A 20 -1.56 -9.62 -27.47
CA GLU A 20 -1.80 -10.90 -26.78
C GLU A 20 -0.84 -12.00 -27.29
N SER A 21 -0.73 -12.14 -28.62
CA SER A 21 0.20 -13.08 -29.25
C SER A 21 1.66 -12.81 -28.89
N SER A 22 2.03 -11.53 -28.72
CA SER A 22 3.38 -11.12 -28.31
C SER A 22 3.65 -11.44 -26.86
N ASN A 23 2.66 -11.29 -25.98
CA ASN A 23 2.76 -11.66 -24.58
C ASN A 23 2.96 -13.18 -24.45
N ILE A 24 2.21 -13.98 -25.22
CA ILE A 24 2.37 -15.44 -25.29
C ILE A 24 3.75 -15.84 -25.80
N LEU A 25 4.27 -15.18 -26.86
CA LEU A 25 5.60 -15.46 -27.39
C LEU A 25 6.70 -15.13 -26.36
N PHE A 26 6.54 -14.02 -25.64
CA PHE A 26 7.44 -13.63 -24.56
C PHE A 26 7.43 -14.63 -23.40
N ASP A 27 6.26 -15.07 -22.94
CA ASP A 27 6.13 -16.06 -21.87
C ASP A 27 6.74 -17.41 -22.24
N ASN A 28 6.47 -17.89 -23.45
CA ASN A 28 7.10 -19.10 -23.97
C ASN A 28 8.63 -18.99 -24.06
N THR A 29 9.16 -17.79 -24.30
CA THR A 29 10.60 -17.55 -24.35
C THR A 29 11.20 -17.54 -22.95
N LEU A 30 10.54 -16.90 -21.98
CA LEU A 30 10.97 -16.93 -20.57
C LEU A 30 10.93 -18.35 -20.00
N GLU A 31 9.92 -19.16 -20.33
CA GLU A 31 9.85 -20.57 -19.96
C GLU A 31 11.03 -21.39 -20.49
N LYS A 32 11.48 -21.12 -21.72
CA LYS A 32 12.71 -21.73 -22.24
C LYS A 32 13.93 -21.33 -21.42
N MET A 33 14.04 -20.07 -21.01
CA MET A 33 15.13 -19.63 -20.13
C MET A 33 15.06 -20.31 -18.76
N ARG A 34 13.88 -20.44 -18.16
CA ARG A 34 13.69 -21.14 -16.87
C ARG A 34 14.17 -22.60 -16.93
N LYS A 35 13.95 -23.27 -18.07
CA LYS A 35 14.38 -24.67 -18.28
C LYS A 35 15.90 -24.78 -18.44
N GLU A 36 16.51 -23.88 -19.22
CA GLU A 36 17.96 -23.92 -19.47
C GLU A 36 18.78 -23.43 -18.26
N PHE A 37 18.29 -22.41 -17.56
CA PHE A 37 18.94 -21.80 -16.41
C PHE A 37 18.24 -22.25 -15.12
N SER A 38 18.36 -23.54 -14.79
CA SER A 38 17.67 -24.15 -13.66
C SER A 38 17.99 -23.50 -12.31
N ASP A 39 19.10 -22.79 -12.18
CA ASP A 39 19.53 -22.12 -10.95
C ASP A 39 18.92 -20.73 -10.77
N LEU A 40 18.17 -20.23 -11.76
CA LEU A 40 17.50 -18.94 -11.77
C LEU A 40 15.99 -19.09 -11.72
N HIS A 41 15.35 -18.43 -10.77
CA HIS A 41 13.90 -18.28 -10.72
C HIS A 41 13.53 -16.92 -11.33
N ILE A 42 12.77 -16.95 -12.44
CA ILE A 42 12.33 -15.75 -13.15
C ILE A 42 10.89 -15.48 -12.76
N ILE A 43 10.62 -14.44 -11.97
CA ILE A 43 9.26 -14.05 -11.57
C ILE A 43 8.80 -12.92 -12.48
N LYS A 44 7.62 -13.05 -13.10
CA LYS A 44 7.01 -12.03 -13.97
C LYS A 44 5.74 -11.52 -13.31
N THR A 45 5.64 -10.21 -13.11
CA THR A 45 4.46 -9.53 -12.57
C THR A 45 3.89 -8.58 -13.62
N SER A 46 2.57 -8.63 -13.85
CA SER A 46 1.89 -7.74 -14.80
C SER A 46 1.74 -6.32 -14.24
N GLU A 47 2.12 -5.34 -15.03
CA GLU A 47 2.04 -3.90 -14.74
C GLU A 47 1.13 -3.17 -15.74
N GLU A 48 0.40 -3.92 -16.58
CA GLU A 48 -0.45 -3.38 -17.66
C GLU A 48 -1.59 -2.47 -17.17
N HIS A 49 -1.85 -2.45 -15.85
CA HIS A 49 -2.76 -1.49 -15.21
C HIS A 49 -2.20 -0.04 -15.21
N GLN A 50 -0.90 0.15 -15.47
CA GLN A 50 -0.23 1.45 -15.57
C GLN A 50 -0.11 1.94 -17.04
N LYS A 51 -1.20 1.87 -17.82
CA LYS A 51 -1.17 2.20 -19.28
C LYS A 51 -0.54 3.56 -19.60
N ASP A 52 -0.69 4.56 -18.73
CA ASP A 52 -0.13 5.91 -18.92
C ASP A 52 1.40 5.99 -18.84
N ARG A 53 2.05 4.96 -18.29
CA ARG A 53 3.51 4.86 -18.14
C ARG A 53 4.14 3.92 -19.17
N GLY A 54 3.33 3.15 -19.90
CA GLY A 54 3.78 2.24 -20.95
C GLY A 54 4.67 1.08 -20.49
N ILE A 55 4.61 0.71 -19.20
CA ILE A 55 5.34 -0.45 -18.66
C ILE A 55 4.38 -1.64 -18.66
N ASP A 56 4.81 -2.77 -19.24
CA ASP A 56 3.95 -3.95 -19.37
C ASP A 56 4.25 -4.97 -18.25
N TYR A 57 5.53 -5.20 -17.91
CA TYR A 57 5.94 -6.19 -16.89
C TYR A 57 7.06 -5.72 -15.96
N GLN A 58 7.06 -6.27 -14.74
CA GLN A 58 8.24 -6.38 -13.88
C GLN A 58 8.78 -7.80 -13.95
N ILE A 59 10.09 -7.93 -14.07
CA ILE A 59 10.80 -9.20 -13.99
C ILE A 59 11.76 -9.17 -12.80
N GLU A 60 11.71 -10.20 -11.98
CA GLU A 60 12.64 -10.43 -10.87
C GLU A 60 13.42 -11.72 -11.11
N LEU A 61 14.74 -11.67 -10.98
CA LEU A 61 15.62 -12.82 -11.11
C LEU A 61 16.14 -13.23 -9.74
N VAL A 62 15.80 -14.43 -9.28
CA VAL A 62 16.20 -14.95 -7.96
C VAL A 62 17.12 -16.14 -8.14
N LEU A 63 18.32 -16.11 -7.56
CA LEU A 63 19.20 -17.28 -7.56
C LEU A 63 18.67 -18.32 -6.58
N LYS A 64 18.45 -19.56 -7.05
CA LYS A 64 17.93 -20.66 -6.22
C LYS A 64 18.85 -21.03 -5.06
N SER A 65 20.16 -20.85 -5.22
CA SER A 65 21.15 -21.16 -4.18
C SER A 65 21.11 -20.19 -3.00
N GLU A 66 20.65 -18.96 -3.23
CA GLU A 66 20.73 -17.87 -2.24
C GLU A 66 19.35 -17.32 -1.85
N SER A 67 18.28 -17.73 -2.53
CA SER A 67 16.92 -17.17 -2.41
C SER A 67 16.90 -15.64 -2.42
N LYS A 68 17.87 -15.04 -3.11
CA LYS A 68 18.10 -13.59 -3.17
C LYS A 68 17.75 -13.11 -4.56
N THR A 69 16.91 -12.08 -4.64
CA THR A 69 16.71 -11.34 -5.88
C THR A 69 18.02 -10.68 -6.28
N THR A 70 18.54 -11.12 -7.41
CA THR A 70 19.78 -10.62 -8.02
C THR A 70 19.54 -9.38 -8.84
N GLU A 71 18.46 -9.38 -9.63
CA GLU A 71 18.14 -8.30 -10.56
C GLU A 71 16.63 -8.07 -10.58
N VAL A 72 16.22 -6.80 -10.63
CA VAL A 72 14.84 -6.38 -10.88
C VAL A 72 14.85 -5.38 -12.02
N PHE A 73 14.06 -5.64 -13.05
CA PHE A 73 13.95 -4.76 -14.21
C PHE A 73 12.53 -4.75 -14.75
N LYS A 74 12.23 -3.73 -15.54
CA LYS A 74 10.94 -3.58 -16.22
C LYS A 74 11.06 -3.90 -17.70
N ILE A 75 9.94 -4.33 -18.27
CA ILE A 75 9.82 -4.66 -19.69
C ILE A 75 8.68 -3.84 -20.28
N GLN A 76 8.97 -3.24 -21.42
CA GLN A 76 7.95 -2.80 -22.37
C GLN A 76 7.92 -3.81 -23.52
N ASN A 77 6.83 -4.57 -23.62
CA ASN A 77 6.67 -5.63 -24.62
C ASN A 77 5.77 -5.14 -25.75
N LYS A 78 6.30 -5.14 -26.97
CA LYS A 78 5.59 -4.71 -28.18
C LYS A 78 5.60 -5.81 -29.22
N GLY A 79 4.57 -5.84 -30.03
CA GLY A 79 4.35 -6.84 -31.06
C GLY A 79 4.27 -6.26 -32.46
N THR A 80 4.68 -7.05 -33.46
CA THR A 80 4.37 -6.82 -34.87
C THR A 80 3.96 -8.12 -35.54
N ALA A 81 2.93 -8.04 -36.39
CA ALA A 81 2.49 -9.14 -37.24
C ALA A 81 3.40 -9.30 -38.47
N ASP A 82 4.06 -8.23 -38.91
CA ASP A 82 4.98 -8.24 -40.05
C ASP A 82 6.41 -8.55 -39.61
N ALA A 83 7.14 -9.33 -40.41
CA ALA A 83 8.56 -9.61 -40.18
C ALA A 83 9.39 -8.34 -40.10
N LEU A 84 10.15 -8.22 -39.01
CA LEU A 84 11.10 -7.12 -38.82
C LEU A 84 12.31 -7.31 -39.74
N LYS A 85 12.58 -6.29 -40.56
CA LYS A 85 13.70 -6.29 -41.50
C LYS A 85 14.68 -5.16 -41.18
N PRO A 86 15.99 -5.41 -41.21
CA PRO A 86 16.98 -4.35 -41.06
C PRO A 86 16.85 -3.28 -42.15
N LEU A 87 17.15 -2.02 -41.80
CA LEU A 87 17.15 -0.90 -42.73
C LEU A 87 18.23 -1.07 -43.81
N THR A 88 17.92 -0.71 -45.05
CA THR A 88 18.80 -0.97 -46.22
C THR A 88 19.42 0.28 -46.86
N LYS A 89 18.92 1.49 -46.53
CA LYS A 89 19.25 2.73 -47.27
C LYS A 89 19.43 3.98 -46.39
N THR A 90 19.56 3.81 -45.08
CA THR A 90 19.76 4.91 -44.12
C THR A 90 21.15 4.82 -43.48
N GLU A 91 21.57 5.87 -42.76
CA GLU A 91 22.79 5.83 -41.94
C GLU A 91 22.74 4.72 -40.87
N ASN A 92 21.53 4.35 -40.42
CA ASN A 92 21.26 3.23 -39.52
C ASN A 92 21.06 1.90 -40.26
N SER A 93 21.65 1.75 -41.45
CA SER A 93 21.52 0.51 -42.23
C SER A 93 22.07 -0.68 -41.46
N GLY A 94 21.33 -1.79 -41.49
CA GLY A 94 21.64 -2.99 -40.72
C GLY A 94 20.97 -3.06 -39.35
N LEU A 95 20.27 -2.02 -38.89
CA LEU A 95 19.48 -2.02 -37.65
C LEU A 95 17.98 -2.15 -37.91
N ILE A 96 17.22 -2.62 -36.91
CA ILE A 96 15.75 -2.67 -36.93
C ILE A 96 15.22 -1.35 -36.33
N SER A 97 14.29 -0.70 -37.02
CA SER A 97 13.66 0.54 -36.53
C SER A 97 12.38 0.23 -35.77
N PHE A 98 12.14 0.87 -34.64
CA PHE A 98 10.88 0.81 -33.91
C PHE A 98 10.50 2.20 -33.36
N GLN A 99 9.23 2.57 -33.50
CA GLN A 99 8.76 3.91 -33.13
C GLN A 99 8.32 3.97 -31.66
N VAL A 100 8.75 4.99 -30.93
CA VAL A 100 8.40 5.21 -29.51
C VAL A 100 8.07 6.68 -29.27
N SER A 101 7.06 6.97 -28.44
CA SER A 101 6.68 8.35 -28.13
C SER A 101 7.74 9.09 -27.30
N ASN A 102 7.86 10.40 -27.53
CA ASN A 102 8.79 11.26 -26.80
C ASN A 102 8.52 11.27 -25.30
N ARG A 103 7.23 11.21 -24.92
CA ARG A 103 6.81 11.17 -23.52
C ARG A 103 7.36 9.92 -22.82
N HIS A 104 7.21 8.75 -23.41
CA HIS A 104 7.64 7.50 -22.80
C HIS A 104 9.16 7.42 -22.70
N ILE A 105 9.88 7.78 -23.76
CA ILE A 105 11.35 7.79 -23.74
C ILE A 105 11.89 8.73 -22.67
N ARG A 106 11.34 9.95 -22.54
CA ARG A 106 11.76 10.88 -21.49
C ARG A 106 11.49 10.33 -20.09
N TYR A 107 10.32 9.73 -19.89
CA TYR A 107 10.00 9.09 -18.62
C TYR A 107 11.00 7.98 -18.28
N TYR A 108 11.31 7.08 -19.22
CA TYR A 108 12.24 5.96 -19.00
C TYR A 108 13.69 6.39 -18.79
N ARG A 109 14.11 7.47 -19.46
CA ARG A 109 15.50 7.97 -19.39
C ARG A 109 15.75 8.82 -18.14
N TYR A 110 14.80 9.67 -17.74
CA TYR A 110 15.07 10.73 -16.75
C TYR A 110 14.25 10.63 -15.46
N GLU A 111 13.10 9.96 -15.48
CA GLU A 111 12.18 9.90 -14.33
C GLU A 111 12.14 8.51 -13.70
N PHE A 112 12.55 7.48 -14.44
CA PHE A 112 12.38 6.10 -14.05
C PHE A 112 13.67 5.49 -13.46
N PRO A 113 13.66 5.04 -12.19
CA PRO A 113 14.88 4.59 -11.51
C PRO A 113 15.30 3.15 -11.82
N TRP A 114 14.47 2.39 -12.55
CA TRP A 114 14.72 0.99 -12.82
C TRP A 114 15.23 0.77 -14.26
N PRO A 115 16.04 -0.29 -14.49
CA PRO A 115 16.36 -0.73 -15.85
C PRO A 115 15.07 -1.04 -16.60
N LEU A 116 14.95 -0.56 -17.82
CA LEU A 116 13.78 -0.79 -18.67
C LEU A 116 14.25 -1.29 -20.03
N ILE A 117 13.82 -2.50 -20.38
CA ILE A 117 14.18 -3.11 -21.65
C ILE A 117 12.97 -3.11 -22.57
N PHE A 118 13.15 -2.59 -23.78
CA PHE A 118 12.17 -2.80 -24.85
C PHE A 118 12.33 -4.20 -25.40
N THR A 119 11.22 -4.90 -25.55
CA THR A 119 11.16 -6.16 -26.27
C THR A 119 10.20 -6.00 -27.44
N VAL A 120 10.65 -6.38 -28.63
CA VAL A 120 9.84 -6.33 -29.85
C VAL A 120 9.71 -7.75 -30.39
N CYS A 121 8.50 -8.28 -30.27
CA CYS A 121 8.09 -9.60 -30.70
C CYS A 121 7.70 -9.57 -32.19
N ASP A 122 8.51 -10.21 -33.02
CA ASP A 122 8.20 -10.51 -34.42
C ASP A 122 7.43 -11.82 -34.47
N LEU A 123 6.11 -11.73 -34.68
CA LEU A 123 5.21 -12.89 -34.69
C LEU A 123 5.38 -13.76 -35.93
N GLU A 124 5.83 -13.19 -37.06
CA GLU A 124 6.07 -13.93 -38.30
C GLU A 124 7.33 -14.81 -38.15
N SER A 125 8.43 -14.23 -37.67
CA SER A 125 9.69 -14.97 -37.48
C SER A 125 9.82 -15.68 -36.13
N LYS A 126 8.87 -15.44 -35.21
CA LYS A 126 8.87 -15.92 -33.81
C LYS A 126 10.13 -15.55 -33.04
N LYS A 127 10.66 -14.37 -33.30
CA LYS A 127 11.87 -13.83 -32.64
C LYS A 127 11.49 -12.66 -31.74
N ILE A 128 12.19 -12.54 -30.62
CA ILE A 128 12.05 -11.40 -29.71
C ILE A 128 13.38 -10.64 -29.74
N TYR A 129 13.33 -9.41 -30.23
CA TYR A 129 14.48 -8.51 -30.19
C TYR A 129 14.43 -7.69 -28.90
N TRP A 130 15.58 -7.39 -28.29
CA TRP A 130 15.62 -6.51 -27.12
C TRP A 130 16.47 -5.27 -27.36
N HIS A 131 16.08 -4.18 -26.72
CA HIS A 131 16.78 -2.90 -26.76
C HIS A 131 16.84 -2.26 -25.36
N PRO A 132 18.04 -2.17 -24.75
CA PRO A 132 18.24 -1.47 -23.48
C PRO A 132 18.25 0.04 -23.72
N VAL A 133 17.12 0.72 -23.53
CA VAL A 133 16.97 2.15 -23.88
C VAL A 133 17.91 3.05 -23.08
N GLN A 134 18.27 2.66 -21.85
CA GLN A 134 19.20 3.42 -21.02
C GLN A 134 20.63 3.44 -21.57
N LEU A 135 21.03 2.42 -22.35
CA LEU A 135 22.38 2.29 -22.91
C LEU A 135 22.53 2.90 -24.31
N ASP A 136 21.48 3.57 -24.82
CA ASP A 136 21.50 4.17 -26.15
C ASP A 136 21.80 5.68 -26.05
N ASP A 137 23.09 6.05 -26.15
CA ASP A 137 23.55 7.42 -25.95
C ASP A 137 22.93 8.44 -26.94
N GLN A 138 22.49 7.98 -28.11
CA GLN A 138 21.93 8.85 -29.16
C GLN A 138 20.43 9.12 -28.99
N VAL A 139 19.77 8.52 -28.00
CA VAL A 139 18.33 8.75 -27.77
C VAL A 139 18.04 10.20 -27.43
N ASP A 140 18.89 10.88 -26.65
CA ASP A 140 18.62 12.26 -26.22
C ASP A 140 18.70 13.25 -27.38
N GLU A 141 19.71 13.10 -28.24
CA GLU A 141 19.83 13.89 -29.47
C GLU A 141 18.60 13.70 -30.36
N ARG A 142 18.14 12.45 -30.53
CA ARG A 142 16.93 12.16 -31.31
C ARG A 142 15.67 12.77 -30.71
N VAL A 143 15.51 12.73 -29.38
CA VAL A 143 14.38 13.37 -28.69
C VAL A 143 14.43 14.89 -28.87
N GLN A 144 15.61 15.51 -28.72
CA GLN A 144 15.78 16.95 -28.90
C GLN A 144 15.46 17.39 -30.33
N SER A 145 15.98 16.68 -31.34
CA SER A 145 15.67 16.92 -32.76
C SER A 145 14.18 16.74 -33.03
N SER A 146 13.57 15.66 -32.52
CA SER A 146 12.13 15.41 -32.67
C SER A 146 11.28 16.52 -32.05
N ILE A 147 11.66 17.07 -30.89
CA ILE A 147 10.95 18.19 -30.26
C ILE A 147 11.12 19.47 -31.07
N ALA A 148 12.33 19.76 -31.58
CA ALA A 148 12.59 20.92 -32.41
C ALA A 148 11.79 20.89 -33.73
N GLU A 149 11.59 19.69 -34.28
CA GLU A 149 10.80 19.44 -35.50
C GLU A 149 9.30 19.23 -35.23
N GLN A 150 8.83 19.35 -33.98
CA GLN A 150 7.43 19.14 -33.56
C GLN A 150 6.87 17.73 -33.86
N HIS A 151 7.71 16.71 -33.88
CA HIS A 151 7.29 15.32 -33.93
C HIS A 151 6.95 14.78 -32.53
N GLU A 152 5.97 13.87 -32.41
CA GLU A 152 5.53 13.29 -31.13
C GLU A 152 6.30 12.03 -30.70
N SER A 153 7.19 11.54 -31.55
CA SER A 153 7.86 10.25 -31.40
C SER A 153 9.22 10.20 -32.10
N ILE A 154 10.10 9.33 -31.61
CA ILE A 154 11.38 9.00 -32.24
C ILE A 154 11.42 7.54 -32.71
N GLN A 155 12.38 7.23 -33.56
CA GLN A 155 12.76 5.86 -33.87
C GLN A 155 13.89 5.41 -32.95
N ILE A 156 13.72 4.29 -32.26
CA ILE A 156 14.81 3.53 -31.64
C ILE A 156 15.36 2.51 -32.64
N TYR A 157 16.65 2.20 -32.52
CA TYR A 157 17.32 1.29 -33.44
C TYR A 157 17.84 0.08 -32.67
N ILE A 158 17.36 -1.10 -33.07
CA ILE A 158 17.60 -2.37 -32.40
C ILE A 158 18.60 -3.19 -33.22
N ASP A 159 19.67 -3.66 -32.58
CA ASP A 159 20.65 -4.56 -33.21
C ASP A 159 19.99 -5.92 -33.52
N PRO A 160 19.95 -6.39 -34.78
CA PRO A 160 19.36 -7.68 -35.14
C PRO A 160 20.05 -8.88 -34.49
N LYS A 161 21.24 -8.71 -33.91
CA LYS A 161 21.93 -9.75 -33.12
C LYS A 161 21.40 -9.86 -31.69
N LYS A 162 20.69 -8.87 -31.17
CA LYS A 162 20.07 -8.89 -29.83
C LYS A 162 18.73 -9.62 -29.86
N VAL A 163 18.79 -10.93 -30.06
CA VAL A 163 17.62 -11.83 -30.08
C VAL A 163 17.57 -12.67 -28.82
N LEU A 164 16.49 -12.54 -28.05
CA LEU A 164 16.32 -13.21 -26.76
C LEU A 164 16.15 -14.72 -26.98
N THR A 165 17.21 -15.46 -26.64
CA THR A 165 17.38 -16.90 -26.81
C THR A 165 18.23 -17.42 -25.65
N PRO A 166 18.20 -18.73 -25.33
CA PRO A 166 19.01 -19.27 -24.22
C PRO A 166 20.49 -18.96 -24.37
N GLU A 167 21.02 -19.01 -25.59
CA GLU A 167 22.42 -18.72 -25.91
C GLU A 167 22.78 -17.25 -25.65
N ASN A 168 21.85 -16.33 -25.88
CA ASN A 168 22.05 -14.90 -25.71
C ASN A 168 21.55 -14.36 -24.36
N PHE A 169 20.95 -15.20 -23.52
CA PHE A 169 20.32 -14.77 -22.28
C PHE A 169 21.31 -14.10 -21.33
N LYS A 170 22.53 -14.64 -21.21
CA LYS A 170 23.59 -14.00 -20.41
C LYS A 170 23.91 -12.58 -20.87
N LYS A 171 23.96 -12.34 -22.19
CA LYS A 171 24.20 -11.00 -22.75
C LYS A 171 23.02 -10.06 -22.49
N PHE A 172 21.79 -10.58 -22.52
CA PHE A 172 20.61 -9.83 -22.11
C PHE A 172 20.68 -9.41 -20.63
N LEU A 173 21.12 -10.31 -19.74
CA LEU A 173 21.36 -9.98 -18.33
C LEU A 173 22.50 -8.96 -18.15
N GLU A 174 23.59 -9.09 -18.89
CA GLU A 174 24.68 -8.11 -18.87
C GLU A 174 24.20 -6.71 -19.31
N ASP A 175 23.32 -6.63 -20.32
CA ASP A 175 22.70 -5.37 -20.74
C ASP A 175 21.78 -4.82 -19.63
N ILE A 176 21.05 -5.66 -18.89
CA ILE A 176 20.23 -5.24 -17.74
C ILE A 176 21.11 -4.66 -16.63
N SER A 177 22.16 -5.38 -16.21
CA SER A 177 23.05 -4.92 -15.15
C SER A 177 23.77 -3.63 -15.57
N LYS A 178 24.14 -3.50 -16.85
CA LYS A 178 24.69 -2.24 -17.39
C LYS A 178 23.65 -1.12 -17.38
N SER A 179 22.41 -1.38 -17.82
CA SER A 179 21.33 -0.41 -17.74
C SER A 179 21.07 0.01 -16.30
N TYR A 180 21.19 -0.90 -15.33
CA TYR A 180 21.07 -0.59 -13.91
C TYR A 180 22.17 0.38 -13.45
N VAL A 181 23.42 0.05 -13.76
CA VAL A 181 24.58 0.89 -13.44
C VAL A 181 24.47 2.26 -14.11
N GLU A 182 24.16 2.28 -15.40
CA GLU A 182 24.00 3.51 -16.18
C GLU A 182 22.83 4.34 -15.66
N GLN A 183 21.69 3.74 -15.29
CA GLN A 183 20.56 4.49 -14.76
C GLN A 183 20.82 4.98 -13.33
N PHE A 184 21.52 4.17 -12.52
CA PHE A 184 22.01 4.58 -11.21
C PHE A 184 22.93 5.79 -11.36
N PHE A 185 23.93 5.72 -12.24
CA PHE A 185 24.84 6.84 -12.48
C PHE A 185 24.12 7.99 -13.14
N ARG A 186 23.32 7.85 -14.19
CA ARG A 186 22.58 8.95 -14.81
C ARG A 186 21.70 9.69 -13.81
N ILE A 187 20.95 8.98 -12.97
CA ILE A 187 20.15 9.59 -11.90
C ILE A 187 21.04 10.19 -10.80
N ASN A 188 22.24 9.65 -10.57
CA ASN A 188 23.18 10.14 -9.55
C ASN A 188 24.26 11.11 -10.06
N GLU A 189 24.47 11.27 -11.37
CA GLU A 189 25.52 12.02 -12.08
C GLU A 189 24.92 13.22 -12.81
N GLU A 190 23.67 13.15 -13.31
CA GLU A 190 22.86 14.37 -13.41
C GLU A 190 22.63 14.98 -12.01
N ARG A 191 22.86 14.17 -10.96
CA ARG A 191 23.02 14.59 -9.56
C ARG A 191 24.46 14.55 -9.05
N LEU A 192 25.49 14.64 -9.92
CA LEU A 192 26.81 15.05 -9.46
C LEU A 192 26.58 16.40 -8.79
N ASN A 193 26.65 16.37 -7.46
CA ASN A 193 26.36 17.48 -6.59
C ASN A 193 26.96 18.76 -7.21
N PRO A 194 26.14 19.76 -7.62
CA PRO A 194 26.64 21.13 -7.76
C PRO A 194 27.13 21.70 -6.41
N LEU A 195 27.27 20.84 -5.39
CA LEU A 195 27.41 21.11 -3.97
C LEU A 195 28.79 20.73 -3.42
N ASP A 196 29.75 20.37 -4.27
CA ASP A 196 31.05 19.81 -3.83
C ASP A 196 32.21 20.82 -3.72
N THR A 197 31.93 22.12 -3.74
CA THR A 197 32.96 23.12 -3.44
C THR A 197 32.41 24.25 -2.59
N SER A 198 32.97 24.38 -1.37
CA SER A 198 32.81 25.41 -0.33
C SER A 198 31.52 25.44 0.53
N SER A 199 31.70 25.67 1.85
CA SER A 199 30.62 26.03 2.77
C SER A 199 30.15 27.45 2.45
N ASP A 200 28.85 27.62 2.22
CA ASP A 200 28.26 28.91 1.84
C ASP A 200 27.94 29.82 3.03
N VAL A 201 28.09 29.31 4.27
CA VAL A 201 27.74 30.03 5.51
C VAL A 201 29.02 30.40 6.26
N GLU A 202 29.25 31.71 6.41
CA GLU A 202 30.33 32.23 7.25
C GLU A 202 29.88 32.23 8.73
N ILE A 203 30.43 31.30 9.51
CA ILE A 203 30.23 31.22 10.97
C ILE A 203 31.45 31.81 11.67
N ASP A 204 31.22 32.74 12.59
CA ASP A 204 32.27 33.32 13.43
C ASP A 204 32.78 32.30 14.44
N ARG A 205 33.95 31.71 14.14
CA ARG A 205 34.60 30.68 14.96
C ARG A 205 35.16 31.21 16.29
N THR A 206 35.12 32.53 16.52
CA THR A 206 35.58 33.14 17.78
C THR A 206 34.49 33.13 18.86
N LYS A 207 33.22 32.98 18.49
CA LYS A 207 32.10 32.88 19.43
C LYS A 207 32.08 31.53 20.17
N PRO A 208 31.40 31.41 21.31
CA PRO A 208 31.17 30.12 21.95
C PRO A 208 30.45 29.12 21.02
N ILE A 209 30.71 27.82 21.19
CA ILE A 209 30.17 26.77 20.30
C ILE A 209 28.63 26.76 20.21
N LEU A 210 27.92 27.11 21.29
CA LEU A 210 26.46 27.23 21.26
C LEU A 210 25.99 28.36 20.33
N ASP A 211 26.67 29.50 20.31
CA ASP A 211 26.37 30.60 19.39
C ASP A 211 26.66 30.21 17.94
N GLN A 212 27.76 29.50 17.70
CA GLN A 212 28.11 29.00 16.37
C GLN A 212 27.05 28.04 15.82
N ILE A 213 26.55 27.12 16.66
CA ILE A 213 25.48 26.18 16.26
C ILE A 213 24.16 26.95 16.06
N PHE A 214 23.84 27.88 16.96
CA PHE A 214 22.63 28.69 16.87
C PHE A 214 22.62 29.52 15.59
N ASP A 215 23.69 30.26 15.28
CA ASP A 215 23.81 31.07 14.08
C ASP A 215 23.61 30.23 12.79
N LEU A 216 24.19 29.02 12.74
CA LEU A 216 24.00 28.11 11.61
C LEU A 216 22.55 27.62 11.51
N VAL A 217 21.98 27.14 12.62
CA VAL A 217 20.63 26.57 12.65
C VAL A 217 19.57 27.65 12.38
N ASP A 218 19.75 28.86 12.89
CA ASP A 218 18.86 29.98 12.62
C ASP A 218 18.87 30.34 11.12
N TYR A 219 20.07 30.41 10.53
CA TYR A 219 20.22 30.66 9.10
C TYR A 219 19.59 29.56 8.22
N LEU A 220 19.89 28.29 8.47
CA LEU A 220 19.45 27.19 7.60
C LEU A 220 17.94 26.89 7.71
N TYR A 221 17.29 27.26 8.81
CA TYR A 221 15.87 26.95 9.06
C TYR A 221 14.98 28.20 9.08
N ASP A 222 15.47 29.33 8.55
CA ASP A 222 14.71 30.57 8.43
C ASP A 222 13.42 30.38 7.61
N GLU A 223 13.48 29.58 6.54
CA GLU A 223 12.34 29.36 5.63
C GLU A 223 11.67 27.98 5.77
N VAL A 224 12.28 27.04 6.49
CA VAL A 224 11.87 25.63 6.53
C VAL A 224 11.85 25.06 7.95
N GLN A 225 10.96 24.11 8.20
CA GLN A 225 10.90 23.41 9.50
C GLN A 225 11.77 22.16 9.52
N TYR A 226 11.92 21.51 8.36
CA TYR A 226 12.72 20.32 8.17
C TYR A 226 13.77 20.56 7.09
N LEU A 227 15.04 20.28 7.38
CA LEU A 227 16.16 20.50 6.46
C LEU A 227 16.74 19.15 5.99
N PRO A 228 17.03 18.98 4.69
CA PRO A 228 17.82 17.84 4.23
C PRO A 228 19.14 17.74 5.01
N LEU A 229 19.37 16.60 5.66
CA LEU A 229 20.46 16.43 6.62
C LEU A 229 21.86 16.55 5.99
N HIS A 230 21.97 16.27 4.70
CA HIS A 230 23.20 16.50 3.94
C HIS A 230 23.56 17.99 3.83
N LEU A 231 22.62 18.92 4.02
CA LEU A 231 22.89 20.36 4.05
C LEU A 231 23.40 20.79 5.43
N LEU A 232 22.91 20.18 6.52
CA LEU A 232 23.40 20.45 7.87
C LEU A 232 24.82 19.91 8.06
N THR A 233 25.06 18.66 7.67
CA THR A 233 26.33 17.93 7.87
C THR A 233 27.50 18.46 7.05
N LYS A 234 27.26 19.28 6.03
CA LYS A 234 28.30 19.90 5.20
C LYS A 234 28.85 21.21 5.75
N ASN A 235 28.22 21.79 6.78
CA ASN A 235 28.60 23.10 7.31
C ASN A 235 29.27 22.97 8.69
N PHE A 236 30.20 23.89 8.96
CA PHE A 236 30.72 24.12 10.31
C PHE A 236 29.58 24.69 11.18
N PRO A 237 29.40 24.27 12.45
CA PRO A 237 30.34 23.49 13.27
C PRO A 237 30.19 21.96 13.20
N PHE A 238 29.21 21.41 12.48
CA PHE A 238 28.99 19.96 12.39
C PHE A 238 30.09 19.24 11.59
N LYS A 239 30.72 19.93 10.64
CA LYS A 239 31.95 19.52 9.93
C LYS A 239 33.12 20.41 10.37
N LYS A 240 34.12 19.85 11.07
CA LYS A 240 35.30 20.60 11.52
C LYS A 240 36.53 20.39 10.61
N SER A 241 36.79 19.17 10.17
CA SER A 241 37.89 18.83 9.26
C SER A 241 37.41 18.57 7.84
N GLU A 242 38.28 18.81 6.86
CA GLU A 242 38.01 18.43 5.46
C GLU A 242 38.17 16.92 5.22
N THR A 243 38.86 16.22 6.11
CA THR A 243 39.17 14.79 5.99
C THR A 243 38.03 13.88 6.44
N PHE A 244 37.09 14.41 7.24
CA PHE A 244 35.93 13.67 7.70
C PHE A 244 34.66 14.27 7.13
N ASN A 245 33.78 13.43 6.61
CA ASN A 245 32.45 13.82 6.18
C ASN A 245 31.44 13.36 7.23
N PRO A 246 30.87 14.30 8.01
CA PRO A 246 29.78 13.99 8.92
C PRO A 246 28.64 13.28 8.18
N TYR A 247 28.08 12.27 8.81
CA TYR A 247 27.00 11.47 8.24
C TYR A 247 25.90 11.28 9.26
N TYR A 248 24.71 10.99 8.76
CA TYR A 248 23.53 10.72 9.57
C TYR A 248 23.11 9.27 9.39
N HIS A 249 22.71 8.63 10.49
CA HIS A 249 22.33 7.23 10.52
C HIS A 249 21.42 6.95 11.72
N ARG A 250 20.29 6.26 11.53
CA ARG A 250 19.32 5.88 12.58
C ARG A 250 19.05 6.96 13.63
N PHE A 251 18.62 8.14 13.20
CA PHE A 251 18.34 9.26 14.09
C PHE A 251 19.55 9.85 14.83
N LYS A 252 20.78 9.51 14.42
CA LYS A 252 22.02 9.99 15.02
C LYS A 252 22.92 10.67 14.00
N LEU A 253 23.54 11.77 14.39
CA LEU A 253 24.52 12.51 13.59
C LEU A 253 25.93 12.20 14.08
N TYR A 254 26.83 11.86 13.17
CA TYR A 254 28.24 11.60 13.47
C TYR A 254 29.07 12.82 13.08
N THR A 255 29.85 13.36 14.02
CA THR A 255 30.69 14.55 13.82
C THR A 255 32.12 14.31 14.31
N ASP A 256 33.08 15.05 13.75
CA ASP A 256 34.47 15.11 14.22
C ASP A 256 34.74 16.26 15.20
N ASN A 257 33.72 17.05 15.53
CA ASN A 257 33.81 18.18 16.44
C ASN A 257 33.46 17.79 17.88
N GLU A 258 34.49 17.55 18.71
CA GLU A 258 34.32 17.19 20.13
C GLU A 258 33.67 18.31 20.97
N GLU A 259 33.77 19.58 20.57
CA GLU A 259 33.15 20.69 21.30
C GLU A 259 31.62 20.60 21.30
N ILE A 260 31.04 20.06 20.22
CA ILE A 260 29.61 19.77 20.12
C ILE A 260 29.23 18.67 21.13
N ILE A 261 30.06 17.66 21.27
CA ILE A 261 29.85 16.52 22.17
C ILE A 261 29.97 16.97 23.63
N GLU A 262 30.91 17.87 23.93
CA GLU A 262 31.06 18.47 25.24
C GLU A 262 29.83 19.33 25.60
N LEU A 263 29.38 20.20 24.68
CA LEU A 263 28.20 21.04 24.87
C LEU A 263 26.95 20.20 25.15
N PHE A 264 26.54 19.32 24.23
CA PHE A 264 25.31 18.56 24.40
C PHE A 264 25.41 17.51 25.52
N GLY A 265 26.62 17.02 25.80
CA GLY A 265 26.87 16.16 26.97
C GLY A 265 26.71 16.87 28.30
N SER A 266 26.68 18.20 28.31
CA SER A 266 26.45 19.01 29.50
C SER A 266 24.98 19.40 29.71
N ILE A 267 24.08 19.10 28.77
CA ILE A 267 22.67 19.52 28.83
C ILE A 267 21.78 18.35 29.25
N GLU A 268 21.06 18.52 30.36
CA GLU A 268 19.96 17.65 30.77
C GLU A 268 18.62 18.33 30.51
N VAL A 269 17.72 17.65 29.80
CA VAL A 269 16.34 18.11 29.56
C VAL A 269 15.43 17.48 30.60
N LYS A 270 14.78 18.30 31.43
CA LYS A 270 13.78 17.85 32.41
C LYS A 270 12.45 17.55 31.74
N ASP A 271 11.58 16.80 32.43
CA ASP A 271 10.25 16.39 31.92
C ASP A 271 9.37 17.57 31.49
N ASN A 272 9.51 18.72 32.16
CA ASN A 272 8.78 19.95 31.85
C ASN A 272 9.39 20.75 30.68
N GLY A 273 10.49 20.29 30.08
CA GLY A 273 11.23 20.95 29.01
C GLY A 273 12.27 21.99 29.49
N ASP A 274 12.52 22.12 30.79
CA ASP A 274 13.58 23.00 31.29
C ASP A 274 14.97 22.37 31.08
N LEU A 275 15.96 23.22 30.82
CA LEU A 275 17.34 22.81 30.62
C LEU A 275 18.14 22.95 31.91
N HIS A 276 18.96 21.95 32.22
CA HIS A 276 19.94 21.98 33.29
C HIS A 276 21.34 21.75 32.71
N PHE A 277 22.24 22.71 32.93
CA PHE A 277 23.62 22.66 32.42
C PHE A 277 24.56 22.15 33.51
N LEU A 278 25.13 20.97 33.29
CA LEU A 278 26.13 20.34 34.18
C LEU A 278 27.47 21.08 34.18
N ASN A 279 27.81 21.76 33.08
CA ASN A 279 29.01 22.56 32.94
C ASN A 279 28.65 23.99 32.51
N THR A 280 28.64 24.92 33.46
CA THR A 280 28.30 26.33 33.21
C THR A 280 29.39 27.10 32.47
N ASP A 281 30.64 26.61 32.42
CA ASP A 281 31.73 27.30 31.73
C ASP A 281 31.52 27.36 30.21
N LEU A 282 30.76 26.41 29.66
CA LEU A 282 30.43 26.34 28.22
C LEU A 282 29.40 27.39 27.78
N ILE A 283 28.71 28.03 28.73
CA ILE A 283 27.65 29.01 28.48
C ILE A 283 27.91 30.38 29.10
N LYS A 284 29.01 30.55 29.85
CA LYS A 284 29.30 31.78 30.62
C LYS A 284 29.34 33.05 29.77
N ASP A 285 29.79 32.92 28.51
CA ASP A 285 29.94 34.03 27.56
C ASP A 285 28.81 34.06 26.52
N VAL A 286 27.77 33.25 26.69
CA VAL A 286 26.62 33.15 25.75
C VAL A 286 25.46 33.98 26.27
N ILE A 287 25.11 35.03 25.54
CA ILE A 287 23.91 35.82 25.81
C ILE A 287 22.68 34.98 25.45
N ASP A 288 21.71 34.90 26.36
CA ASP A 288 20.45 34.17 26.20
C ASP A 288 20.64 32.67 25.89
N TYR A 289 21.58 32.04 26.59
CA TYR A 289 21.96 30.64 26.38
C TYR A 289 20.77 29.67 26.48
N ASP A 290 19.80 29.92 27.36
CA ASP A 290 18.65 29.02 27.56
C ASP A 290 17.76 28.98 26.32
N ASN A 291 17.37 30.15 25.78
CA ASN A 291 16.56 30.20 24.57
C ASN A 291 17.32 29.67 23.34
N LYS A 292 18.61 29.99 23.21
CA LYS A 292 19.46 29.47 22.12
C LYS A 292 19.56 27.95 22.17
N ALA A 293 19.86 27.38 23.33
CA ALA A 293 19.93 25.93 23.50
C ALA A 293 18.59 25.24 23.25
N LYS A 294 17.48 25.80 23.77
CA LYS A 294 16.12 25.30 23.49
C LYS A 294 15.80 25.35 21.99
N SER A 295 16.16 26.43 21.30
CA SER A 295 15.96 26.58 19.85
C SER A 295 16.74 25.53 19.07
N VAL A 296 18.04 25.37 19.37
CA VAL A 296 18.92 24.38 18.73
C VAL A 296 18.39 22.96 18.95
N LEU A 297 18.13 22.57 20.21
CA LEU A 297 17.62 21.24 20.54
C LEU A 297 16.27 20.95 19.89
N LYS A 298 15.38 21.94 19.85
CA LYS A 298 14.09 21.83 19.16
C LYS A 298 14.28 21.58 17.66
N LYS A 299 15.14 22.34 16.98
CA LYS A 299 15.40 22.17 15.55
C LYS A 299 16.07 20.83 15.24
N LEU A 300 17.04 20.40 16.04
CA LEU A 300 17.66 19.07 15.91
C LEU A 300 16.64 17.95 16.10
N SER A 301 15.78 18.05 17.12
CA SER A 301 14.72 17.06 17.37
C SER A 301 13.67 17.04 16.25
N GLN A 302 13.27 18.21 15.72
CA GLN A 302 12.38 18.32 14.55
C GLN A 302 13.00 17.71 13.29
N ASN A 303 14.32 17.78 13.15
CA ASN A 303 15.07 17.15 12.07
C ASN A 303 15.48 15.70 12.33
N HIS A 304 14.87 15.04 13.31
CA HIS A 304 15.13 13.63 13.62
C HIS A 304 16.58 13.36 14.06
N ILE A 305 17.27 14.34 14.62
CA ILE A 305 18.58 14.16 15.25
C ILE A 305 18.33 14.04 16.76
N TYR A 306 18.29 12.78 17.23
CA TYR A 306 18.05 12.44 18.64
C TYR A 306 19.32 12.13 19.41
N GLY A 307 20.44 11.97 18.71
CA GLY A 307 21.75 11.92 19.33
C GLY A 307 22.87 12.37 18.40
N ILE A 308 23.97 12.79 18.98
CA ILE A 308 25.21 13.14 18.26
C ILE A 308 26.33 12.24 18.78
N ILE A 309 27.08 11.64 17.86
CA ILE A 309 28.18 10.72 18.16
C ILE A 309 29.50 11.32 17.69
N SER A 310 30.50 11.32 18.57
CA SER A 310 31.86 11.62 18.16
C SER A 310 32.42 10.52 17.28
N ASN A 311 32.98 10.89 16.12
CA ASN A 311 33.75 9.94 15.32
C ASN A 311 35.06 9.53 16.02
N LYS A 312 35.67 10.40 16.84
CA LYS A 312 36.96 10.13 17.51
C LYS A 312 36.78 9.37 18.82
N SER A 313 35.97 9.90 19.74
CA SER A 313 35.77 9.31 21.08
C SER A 313 34.68 8.25 21.14
N ARG A 314 33.82 8.15 20.11
CA ARG A 314 32.62 7.29 20.08
C ARG A 314 31.61 7.60 21.19
N LYS A 315 31.79 8.70 21.92
CA LYS A 315 30.85 9.21 22.91
C LYS A 315 29.57 9.65 22.21
N GLU A 316 28.43 9.20 22.73
CA GLU A 316 27.09 9.59 22.28
C GLU A 316 26.48 10.55 23.30
N VAL A 317 25.82 11.60 22.81
CA VAL A 317 25.08 12.57 23.61
C VAL A 317 23.67 12.75 23.05
N SER A 318 22.69 12.91 23.93
CA SER A 318 21.28 13.07 23.55
C SER A 318 20.99 14.50 23.13
N THR A 319 20.16 14.67 22.09
CA THR A 319 19.64 15.97 21.65
C THR A 319 18.11 16.03 21.69
N ARG A 320 17.48 15.06 22.35
CA ARG A 320 16.02 14.95 22.45
C ARG A 320 15.44 16.10 23.24
N TYR A 321 14.53 16.84 22.62
CA TYR A 321 13.78 17.91 23.24
C TYR A 321 12.33 17.86 22.77
N PHE A 322 11.47 17.38 23.66
CA PHE A 322 10.03 17.29 23.44
C PHE A 322 9.34 18.10 24.53
N LYS A 323 8.60 19.14 24.14
CA LYS A 323 7.81 19.91 25.12
C LYS A 323 6.55 19.10 25.46
N SER A 324 6.39 18.69 26.72
CA SER A 324 5.19 18.04 27.19
C SER A 324 4.02 19.05 27.20
N GLY A 325 2.92 18.74 26.51
CA GLY A 325 1.70 19.54 26.58
C GLY A 325 0.67 19.20 25.51
N GLU A 326 -0.62 19.35 25.85
CA GLU A 326 -1.70 19.30 24.89
C GLU A 326 -1.70 20.58 24.05
N CYS A 327 -1.62 20.45 22.73
CA CYS A 327 -1.70 21.57 21.79
C CYS A 327 -3.02 21.54 21.04
N ASP A 328 -3.70 22.68 20.95
CA ASP A 328 -5.01 22.81 20.30
C ASP A 328 -4.97 23.53 18.94
N CYS A 329 -3.78 23.63 18.34
CA CYS A 329 -3.66 24.19 17.01
C CYS A 329 -4.37 23.33 15.95
N VAL A 330 -4.70 23.95 14.81
CA VAL A 330 -5.40 23.30 13.67
C VAL A 330 -4.80 21.94 13.30
N ALA A 331 -3.47 21.83 13.23
CA ALA A 331 -2.78 20.58 12.89
C ALA A 331 -2.94 19.50 13.97
N CYS A 332 -2.83 19.86 15.26
CA CYS A 332 -3.00 18.91 16.35
C CYS A 332 -4.46 18.42 16.45
N ARG A 333 -5.44 19.29 16.21
CA ARG A 333 -6.86 18.90 16.12
C ARG A 333 -7.09 17.94 14.95
N TYR A 334 -6.54 18.25 13.77
CA TYR A 334 -6.58 17.38 12.60
C TYR A 334 -6.02 15.98 12.90
N PHE A 335 -4.81 15.88 13.48
CA PHE A 335 -4.20 14.59 13.81
C PHE A 335 -4.90 13.84 14.95
N ARG A 336 -5.73 14.52 15.76
CA ARG A 336 -6.63 13.91 16.74
C ARG A 336 -8.01 13.56 16.18
N LEU A 337 -8.23 13.74 14.88
CA LEU A 337 -9.51 13.55 14.18
C LEU A 337 -10.64 14.44 14.71
N ASP A 338 -10.29 15.58 15.32
CA ASP A 338 -11.21 16.67 15.63
C ASP A 338 -11.32 17.61 14.42
N PHE A 339 -11.99 17.13 13.37
CA PHE A 339 -12.11 17.88 12.10
C PHE A 339 -12.94 19.15 12.25
N LYS A 340 -13.99 19.12 13.07
CA LYS A 340 -14.83 20.29 13.37
C LYS A 340 -14.01 21.39 14.04
N GLY A 341 -13.33 21.06 15.13
CA GLY A 341 -12.47 22.02 15.83
C GLY A 341 -11.32 22.52 14.96
N ALA A 342 -10.76 21.67 14.09
CA ALA A 342 -9.75 22.09 13.14
C ALA A 342 -10.29 23.10 12.11
N ILE A 343 -11.49 22.88 11.57
CA ILE A 343 -12.14 23.79 10.62
C ILE A 343 -12.51 25.11 11.30
N ASP A 344 -13.16 25.06 12.47
CA ASP A 344 -13.58 26.24 13.23
C ASP A 344 -12.40 27.15 13.57
N GLU A 345 -11.27 26.56 13.96
CA GLU A 345 -10.05 27.31 14.27
C GLU A 345 -9.42 27.90 13.00
N LEU A 346 -9.42 27.13 11.90
CA LEU A 346 -8.86 27.57 10.63
C LEU A 346 -9.66 28.72 10.01
N GLU A 347 -10.99 28.76 10.17
CA GLU A 347 -11.84 29.85 9.67
C GLU A 347 -11.78 31.12 10.53
N LYS A 348 -11.41 31.01 11.81
CA LYS A 348 -11.16 32.18 12.69
C LYS A 348 -9.80 32.83 12.46
N THR A 349 -8.84 32.08 11.92
CA THR A 349 -7.46 32.52 11.80
C THR A 349 -7.23 33.20 10.44
N ASP A 350 -6.99 34.52 10.44
CA ASP A 350 -6.44 35.25 9.28
C ASP A 350 -5.06 35.81 9.62
N PRO A 351 -4.00 34.96 9.59
CA PRO A 351 -2.69 35.35 10.07
C PRO A 351 -2.01 36.29 9.07
N THR A 352 -1.37 37.34 9.59
CA THR A 352 -0.61 38.30 8.77
C THR A 352 0.81 37.79 8.46
N GLU A 353 1.42 37.09 9.42
CA GLU A 353 2.75 36.48 9.30
C GLU A 353 2.77 35.42 8.18
N LEU A 354 3.80 35.50 7.31
CA LEU A 354 3.93 34.66 6.13
C LEU A 354 3.91 33.15 6.46
N ILE A 355 4.70 32.70 7.44
CA ILE A 355 4.78 31.28 7.82
C ILE A 355 3.43 30.78 8.36
N ALA A 356 2.75 31.57 9.18
CA ALA A 356 1.44 31.22 9.71
C ALA A 356 0.37 31.15 8.61
N LYS A 357 0.39 32.09 7.66
CA LYS A 357 -0.51 32.08 6.48
C LYS A 357 -0.25 30.90 5.58
N PHE A 358 1.02 30.56 5.36
CA PHE A 358 1.43 29.40 4.59
C PHE A 358 0.96 28.09 5.24
N LYS A 359 1.10 27.97 6.57
CA LYS A 359 0.55 26.85 7.35
C LYS A 359 -0.98 26.77 7.23
N CYS A 360 -1.70 27.87 7.32
CA CYS A 360 -3.16 27.89 7.11
C CYS A 360 -3.53 27.40 5.70
N ALA A 361 -2.80 27.85 4.68
CA ALA A 361 -3.00 27.39 3.30
C ALA A 361 -2.80 25.88 3.16
N TYR A 362 -1.77 25.32 3.80
CA TYR A 362 -1.53 23.88 3.84
C TYR A 362 -2.63 23.12 4.57
N MET A 363 -3.14 23.64 5.70
CA MET A 363 -4.24 22.98 6.42
C MET A 363 -5.55 22.97 5.63
N HIS A 364 -5.83 24.01 4.83
CA HIS A 364 -6.94 23.97 3.86
C HIS A 364 -6.77 22.83 2.84
N TYR A 365 -5.54 22.58 2.38
CA TYR A 365 -5.24 21.45 1.50
C TYR A 365 -5.44 20.09 2.20
N GLN A 366 -4.97 19.96 3.44
CA GLN A 366 -5.13 18.74 4.22
C GLN A 366 -6.62 18.39 4.40
N LEU A 367 -7.45 19.39 4.74
CA LEU A 367 -8.92 19.29 4.79
C LEU A 367 -9.60 19.27 3.41
N GLY A 368 -8.84 19.29 2.31
CA GLY A 368 -9.30 19.20 0.93
C GLY A 368 -10.15 20.35 0.41
N ASN A 369 -10.05 21.54 1.01
CA ASN A 369 -10.48 22.77 0.37
C ASN A 369 -9.34 23.33 -0.50
N TYR A 370 -9.15 22.70 -1.67
CA TYR A 370 -8.04 23.02 -2.57
C TYR A 370 -8.13 24.45 -3.13
N MET A 371 -9.34 24.99 -3.30
CA MET A 371 -9.55 26.37 -3.76
C MET A 371 -9.13 27.42 -2.73
N LYS A 372 -9.54 27.29 -1.45
CA LYS A 372 -9.07 28.20 -0.39
C LYS A 372 -7.55 28.08 -0.22
N SER A 373 -7.01 26.86 -0.29
CA SER A 373 -5.57 26.60 -0.25
C SER A 373 -4.82 27.31 -1.38
N ALA A 374 -5.26 27.17 -2.64
CA ALA A 374 -4.62 27.80 -3.79
C ALA A 374 -4.63 29.34 -3.70
N LYS A 375 -5.78 29.94 -3.35
CA LYS A 375 -5.89 31.40 -3.19
C LYS A 375 -4.97 31.94 -2.10
N LEU A 376 -4.84 31.23 -0.97
CA LEU A 376 -3.92 31.62 0.09
C LEU A 376 -2.46 31.43 -0.33
N LEU A 377 -2.13 30.37 -1.06
CA LEU A 377 -0.78 30.16 -1.58
C LEU A 377 -0.37 31.20 -2.62
N GLU A 378 -1.29 31.68 -3.47
CA GLU A 378 -1.02 32.81 -4.37
C GLU A 378 -0.64 34.08 -3.58
N LYS A 379 -1.36 34.36 -2.48
CA LYS A 379 -1.01 35.47 -1.57
C LYS A 379 0.34 35.25 -0.89
N CYS A 380 0.60 34.03 -0.42
CA CYS A 380 1.90 33.67 0.18
C CYS A 380 3.03 33.82 -0.83
N ALA A 381 2.82 33.49 -2.11
CA ALA A 381 3.83 33.63 -3.15
C ALA A 381 4.21 35.10 -3.39
N LEU A 382 3.22 36.01 -3.37
CA LEU A 382 3.48 37.45 -3.48
C LEU A 382 4.26 37.97 -2.27
N GLN A 383 3.81 37.64 -1.07
CA GLN A 383 4.44 38.06 0.18
C GLN A 383 5.86 37.49 0.34
N ALA A 384 6.08 36.21 0.03
CA ALA A 384 7.41 35.59 0.06
C ALA A 384 8.39 36.28 -0.88
N LYS A 385 7.93 36.73 -2.05
CA LYS A 385 8.75 37.49 -2.99
C LYS A 385 9.08 38.89 -2.47
N GLU A 386 8.15 39.56 -1.81
CA GLU A 386 8.37 40.87 -1.17
C GLU A 386 9.36 40.77 0.00
N GLU A 387 9.26 39.71 0.80
CA GLU A 387 10.12 39.42 1.95
C GLU A 387 11.45 38.74 1.58
N GLN A 388 11.71 38.49 0.28
CA GLN A 388 12.91 37.81 -0.24
C GLN A 388 13.13 36.39 0.35
N LYS A 389 12.03 35.67 0.59
CA LYS A 389 11.99 34.28 1.07
C LYS A 389 11.90 33.33 -0.14
N ASP A 390 13.04 33.06 -0.75
CA ASP A 390 13.15 32.36 -2.04
C ASP A 390 12.74 30.87 -1.97
N ILE A 391 13.13 30.17 -0.90
CA ILE A 391 12.78 28.75 -0.69
C ILE A 391 11.27 28.64 -0.53
N LEU A 392 10.69 29.49 0.32
CA LEU A 392 9.26 29.51 0.55
C LEU A 392 8.50 29.90 -0.73
N PHE A 393 8.99 30.89 -1.48
CA PHE A 393 8.44 31.23 -2.79
C PHE A 393 8.41 30.01 -3.72
N LEU A 394 9.51 29.26 -3.83
CA LEU A 394 9.52 28.04 -4.66
C LEU A 394 8.52 27.00 -4.16
N ILE A 395 8.44 26.75 -2.84
CA ILE A 395 7.48 25.79 -2.29
C ILE A 395 6.05 26.24 -2.62
N THR A 396 5.72 27.54 -2.54
CA THR A 396 4.38 28.02 -2.97
C THR A 396 4.11 27.73 -4.44
N GLN A 397 5.08 27.96 -5.34
CA GLN A 397 4.92 27.65 -6.77
C GLN A 397 4.76 26.15 -7.02
N TYR A 398 5.55 25.32 -6.33
CA TYR A 398 5.44 23.87 -6.38
C TYR A 398 4.07 23.40 -5.91
N ASN A 399 3.62 23.90 -4.77
CA ASN A 399 2.32 23.58 -4.18
C ASN A 399 1.16 24.01 -5.07
N LEU A 400 1.20 25.22 -5.65
CA LEU A 400 0.20 25.69 -6.59
C LEU A 400 0.12 24.79 -7.82
N LYS A 401 1.26 24.38 -8.38
CA LYS A 401 1.32 23.44 -9.50
C LYS A 401 0.66 22.10 -9.16
N LYS A 402 0.95 21.55 -7.98
CA LYS A 402 0.34 20.30 -7.49
C LYS A 402 -1.15 20.47 -7.18
N LEU A 403 -1.56 21.58 -6.58
CA LEU A 403 -2.98 21.88 -6.38
C LEU A 403 -3.72 22.00 -7.71
N GLY A 404 -3.09 22.54 -8.76
CA GLY A 404 -3.68 22.62 -10.08
C GLY A 404 -4.20 21.27 -10.58
N ARG A 405 -3.44 20.18 -10.37
CA ARG A 405 -3.86 18.82 -10.71
C ARG A 405 -4.99 18.31 -9.82
N LEU A 406 -4.93 18.60 -8.52
CA LEU A 406 -5.99 18.20 -7.59
C LEU A 406 -7.30 18.95 -7.86
N ILE A 407 -7.24 20.24 -8.17
CA ILE A 407 -8.39 21.07 -8.52
C ILE A 407 -9.03 20.56 -9.81
N SER A 408 -8.24 20.37 -10.88
CA SER A 408 -8.78 19.90 -12.16
C SER A 408 -9.40 18.50 -12.11
N ASN A 409 -9.04 17.67 -11.13
CA ASN A 409 -9.52 16.29 -11.01
C ASN A 409 -10.64 16.11 -9.96
N ASN A 410 -10.84 17.07 -9.04
CA ASN A 410 -11.79 16.92 -7.93
C ASN A 410 -12.95 17.91 -7.96
N TYR A 411 -12.94 18.86 -8.89
CA TYR A 411 -14.02 19.82 -9.08
C TYR A 411 -14.73 19.58 -10.42
N TYR A 412 -16.03 19.87 -10.47
CA TYR A 412 -16.87 19.71 -11.66
C TYR A 412 -17.11 21.03 -12.38
N ASP A 413 -16.97 22.17 -11.70
CA ASP A 413 -17.14 23.48 -12.33
C ASP A 413 -16.04 23.76 -13.37
N PHE A 414 -16.46 24.15 -14.58
CA PHE A 414 -15.56 24.35 -15.70
C PHE A 414 -14.54 25.48 -15.46
N GLU A 415 -14.95 26.59 -14.84
CA GLU A 415 -14.06 27.71 -14.56
C GLU A 415 -13.00 27.32 -13.52
N ILE A 416 -13.41 26.58 -12.49
CA ILE A 416 -12.51 26.02 -11.49
C ILE A 416 -11.51 25.03 -12.12
N ILE A 417 -11.97 24.16 -13.02
CA ILE A 417 -11.10 23.22 -13.74
C ILE A 417 -10.07 23.98 -14.59
N GLN A 418 -10.47 25.04 -15.30
CA GLN A 418 -9.57 25.87 -16.10
C GLN A 418 -8.57 26.63 -15.23
N TYR A 419 -9.01 27.14 -14.08
CA TYR A 419 -8.11 27.71 -13.08
C TYR A 419 -7.08 26.68 -12.61
N GLY A 420 -7.50 25.45 -12.31
CA GLY A 420 -6.61 24.34 -11.98
C GLY A 420 -5.58 24.06 -13.07
N LYS A 421 -5.98 24.04 -14.35
CA LYS A 421 -5.06 23.87 -15.49
C LYS A 421 -4.04 24.99 -15.59
N LYS A 422 -4.46 26.25 -15.41
CA LYS A 422 -3.56 27.40 -15.38
C LYS A 422 -2.49 27.28 -14.28
N LEU A 423 -2.84 26.74 -13.11
CA LEU A 423 -1.87 26.48 -12.05
C LEU A 423 -0.86 25.37 -12.43
N GLN A 424 -1.29 24.36 -13.19
CA GLN A 424 -0.39 23.29 -13.66
C GLN A 424 0.70 23.81 -14.61
N ASP A 425 0.43 24.90 -15.33
CA ASP A 425 1.36 25.56 -16.26
C ASP A 425 2.47 26.37 -15.56
N ILE A 426 2.47 26.43 -14.22
CA ILE A 426 3.55 27.07 -13.46
C ILE A 426 4.91 26.44 -13.83
N ASN A 427 5.83 27.31 -14.24
CA ASN A 427 7.19 26.96 -14.61
C ASN A 427 8.14 27.13 -13.41
N LEU A 428 8.53 26.01 -12.82
CA LEU A 428 9.42 25.99 -11.64
C LEU A 428 10.86 26.38 -11.99
N ASP A 429 11.33 26.11 -13.20
CA ASP A 429 12.67 26.54 -13.63
C ASP A 429 12.79 28.07 -13.59
N LYS A 430 11.76 28.79 -14.05
CA LYS A 430 11.70 30.25 -13.94
C LYS A 430 11.72 30.74 -12.49
N ALA A 431 11.18 29.98 -11.55
CA ALA A 431 11.22 30.33 -10.13
C ALA A 431 12.63 30.16 -9.55
N VAL A 432 13.36 29.12 -9.96
CA VAL A 432 14.73 28.85 -9.49
C VAL A 432 15.77 29.77 -10.14
N PHE A 433 15.71 30.01 -11.45
CA PHE A 433 16.73 30.78 -12.18
C PHE A 433 16.68 32.29 -11.96
N LYS A 434 15.65 32.81 -11.30
CA LYS A 434 15.54 34.25 -10.96
C LYS A 434 16.24 34.63 -9.66
N VAL A 435 16.66 33.65 -8.86
CA VAL A 435 17.33 33.88 -7.58
C VAL A 435 18.82 34.14 -7.83
N PRO A 436 19.34 35.33 -7.50
CA PRO A 436 20.74 35.65 -7.75
C PRO A 436 21.65 35.02 -6.68
N SER A 437 22.06 33.75 -6.81
CA SER A 437 23.27 33.27 -6.10
C SER A 437 23.80 31.88 -6.53
N LYS A 438 25.01 31.59 -6.04
CA LYS A 438 25.68 30.28 -5.98
C LYS A 438 25.49 29.57 -4.60
N SER A 439 24.54 29.99 -3.76
CA SER A 439 24.48 29.65 -2.31
C SER A 439 23.64 28.40 -1.94
N HIS A 440 23.60 28.07 -0.64
CA HIS A 440 22.75 27.06 0.02
C HIS A 440 21.29 27.08 -0.48
N ASN A 441 20.70 28.27 -0.65
CA ASN A 441 19.32 28.40 -1.13
C ASN A 441 19.16 27.74 -2.50
N ARG A 442 20.11 27.93 -3.43
CA ARG A 442 20.06 27.27 -4.75
C ARG A 442 20.10 25.75 -4.65
N LYS A 443 20.84 25.21 -3.66
CA LYS A 443 20.92 23.77 -3.39
C LYS A 443 19.55 23.22 -2.99
N MET A 444 18.89 23.88 -2.04
CA MET A 444 17.54 23.54 -1.58
C MET A 444 16.47 23.76 -2.67
N LEU A 445 16.59 24.83 -3.47
CA LEU A 445 15.69 25.12 -4.57
C LEU A 445 15.72 24.01 -5.64
N LEU A 446 16.91 23.60 -6.08
CA LEU A 446 17.07 22.47 -7.01
C LEU A 446 16.55 21.17 -6.39
N TRP A 447 16.86 20.93 -5.11
CA TRP A 447 16.39 19.75 -4.37
C TRP A 447 14.87 19.60 -4.38
N ILE A 448 14.13 20.69 -4.18
CA ILE A 448 12.66 20.72 -4.23
C ILE A 448 12.17 20.60 -5.68
N LYS A 449 12.72 21.39 -6.61
CA LYS A 449 12.33 21.41 -8.02
C LYS A 449 12.39 20.02 -8.66
N ASP A 450 13.51 19.33 -8.42
CA ASP A 450 13.81 18.03 -9.01
C ASP A 450 13.27 16.86 -8.17
N GLN A 451 12.52 17.16 -7.10
CA GLN A 451 11.88 16.19 -6.21
C GLN A 451 12.87 15.21 -5.55
N ASN A 452 14.12 15.65 -5.33
CA ASN A 452 15.17 14.80 -4.75
C ASN A 452 14.83 14.36 -3.32
N PHE A 453 14.03 15.15 -2.60
CA PHE A 453 13.50 14.76 -1.28
C PHE A 453 12.69 13.46 -1.32
N PHE A 454 12.04 13.17 -2.44
CA PHE A 454 11.28 11.93 -2.64
C PHE A 454 12.19 10.83 -3.14
N TYR A 455 12.91 11.04 -4.24
CA TYR A 455 13.66 9.97 -4.91
C TYR A 455 14.75 9.34 -4.02
N GLN A 456 15.48 10.15 -3.25
CA GLN A 456 16.51 9.63 -2.35
C GLN A 456 15.88 8.73 -1.27
N GLN A 457 14.82 9.21 -0.62
CA GLN A 457 14.19 8.47 0.47
C GLN A 457 13.42 7.25 -0.05
N SER A 458 12.82 7.36 -1.23
CA SER A 458 12.15 6.25 -1.92
C SER A 458 13.10 5.08 -2.18
N TYR A 459 14.33 5.37 -2.63
CA TYR A 459 15.35 4.33 -2.79
C TYR A 459 15.69 3.64 -1.46
N GLU A 460 15.91 4.41 -0.40
CA GLU A 460 16.25 3.85 0.92
C GLU A 460 15.10 3.03 1.52
N ILE A 461 13.85 3.51 1.40
CA ILE A 461 12.65 2.79 1.83
C ILE A 461 12.55 1.45 1.08
N HIS A 462 12.63 1.47 -0.25
CA HIS A 462 12.52 0.26 -1.06
C HIS A 462 13.66 -0.73 -0.79
N SER A 463 14.90 -0.24 -0.67
CA SER A 463 16.08 -1.06 -0.36
C SER A 463 15.94 -1.75 0.99
N ASN A 464 15.57 -1.01 2.04
CA ASN A 464 15.45 -1.57 3.38
C ASN A 464 14.21 -2.46 3.53
N ALA A 465 13.08 -2.12 2.89
CA ALA A 465 11.91 -3.00 2.84
C ALA A 465 12.25 -4.33 2.13
N SER A 466 12.96 -4.29 1.00
CA SER A 466 13.40 -5.49 0.28
C SER A 466 14.34 -6.36 1.12
N LYS A 467 15.27 -5.75 1.86
CA LYS A 467 16.13 -6.49 2.81
C LYS A 467 15.31 -7.14 3.91
N LEU A 468 14.35 -6.45 4.51
CA LEU A 468 13.47 -7.02 5.54
C LEU A 468 12.61 -8.17 5.01
N ARG A 469 12.12 -8.08 3.77
CA ARG A 469 11.43 -9.19 3.08
C ARG A 469 12.34 -10.41 2.96
N ASN A 470 13.58 -10.22 2.50
CA ASN A 470 14.55 -11.29 2.36
C ASN A 470 14.96 -11.88 3.72
N GLU A 471 15.12 -11.05 4.74
CA GLU A 471 15.40 -11.47 6.12
C GLU A 471 14.25 -12.30 6.69
N TYR A 472 13.00 -11.91 6.44
CA TYR A 472 11.82 -12.69 6.83
C TYR A 472 11.80 -14.07 6.13
N GLN A 473 12.08 -14.11 4.83
CA GLN A 473 12.17 -15.37 4.08
C GLN A 473 13.31 -16.27 4.59
N GLY A 474 14.48 -15.68 4.86
CA GLY A 474 15.57 -16.37 5.54
C GLY A 474 15.18 -16.83 6.95
N HIS A 475 14.40 -16.03 7.68
CA HIS A 475 13.93 -16.31 9.02
C HIS A 475 13.00 -17.54 9.08
N ILE A 476 12.09 -17.69 8.10
CA ILE A 476 11.31 -18.93 7.93
C ILE A 476 12.23 -20.15 7.79
N GLY A 477 13.37 -19.98 7.12
CA GLY A 477 14.43 -20.99 7.00
C GLY A 477 15.37 -21.13 8.22
N GLY A 478 15.09 -20.48 9.35
CA GLY A 478 15.92 -20.49 10.56
C GLY A 478 17.03 -19.42 10.60
N GLY A 479 17.03 -18.49 9.65
CA GLY A 479 17.93 -17.36 9.57
C GLY A 479 17.68 -16.26 10.62
N ARG A 480 18.60 -15.30 10.68
CA ARG A 480 18.53 -14.14 11.58
C ARG A 480 18.24 -12.86 10.80
N GLY A 481 17.38 -12.00 11.36
CA GLY A 481 17.04 -10.69 10.84
C GLY A 481 17.90 -9.60 11.48
N SER A 482 17.84 -8.40 10.91
CA SER A 482 18.65 -7.26 11.32
C SER A 482 17.78 -6.08 11.70
N ALA A 483 17.82 -5.71 12.99
CA ALA A 483 17.20 -4.49 13.49
C ALA A 483 17.69 -3.22 12.76
N TYR A 484 18.89 -3.29 12.18
CA TYR A 484 19.46 -2.21 11.37
C TYR A 484 18.56 -1.80 10.20
N ASN A 485 18.04 -2.77 9.44
CA ASN A 485 17.24 -2.46 8.26
C ASN A 485 15.86 -1.92 8.66
N TYR A 486 15.34 -2.36 9.81
CA TYR A 486 14.16 -1.77 10.41
C TYR A 486 14.39 -0.31 10.81
N ASP A 487 15.45 -0.01 11.57
CA ASP A 487 15.74 1.35 12.03
C ASP A 487 15.95 2.31 10.84
N GLU A 488 16.64 1.87 9.79
CA GLU A 488 16.86 2.65 8.57
C GLU A 488 15.56 2.86 7.78
N LEU A 489 14.70 1.83 7.66
CA LEU A 489 13.38 1.98 7.05
C LEU A 489 12.55 3.06 7.77
N ILE A 490 12.49 3.00 9.11
CA ILE A 490 11.78 4.00 9.92
C ILE A 490 12.41 5.39 9.74
N SER A 491 13.74 5.47 9.75
CA SER A 491 14.45 6.74 9.58
C SER A 491 14.17 7.37 8.22
N SER A 492 14.30 6.64 7.13
CA SER A 492 14.07 7.16 5.77
C SER A 492 12.63 7.59 5.54
N TYR A 493 11.65 6.80 6.03
CA TYR A 493 10.25 7.19 5.95
C TYR A 493 9.94 8.42 6.81
N ALA A 494 10.53 8.54 8.00
CA ALA A 494 10.40 9.74 8.84
C ALA A 494 11.00 10.98 8.18
N GLN A 495 12.16 10.88 7.54
CA GLN A 495 12.77 11.97 6.78
C GLN A 495 11.87 12.42 5.63
N LEU A 496 11.34 11.49 4.84
CA LEU A 496 10.39 11.78 3.75
C LEU A 496 9.14 12.49 4.30
N ASN A 497 8.53 11.90 5.33
CA ASN A 497 7.31 12.38 5.93
C ASN A 497 7.45 13.78 6.52
N SER A 498 8.54 14.03 7.26
CA SER A 498 8.81 15.33 7.88
C SER A 498 9.26 16.38 6.89
N PHE A 499 9.95 16.01 5.80
CA PHE A 499 10.21 16.96 4.72
C PHE A 499 8.89 17.40 4.07
N VAL A 500 8.00 16.46 3.75
CA VAL A 500 6.72 16.75 3.10
C VAL A 500 5.80 17.53 4.05
N ASN A 501 5.49 16.99 5.23
CA ASN A 501 4.52 17.57 6.14
C ASN A 501 5.09 18.74 6.97
N GLY A 502 6.36 18.66 7.37
CA GLY A 502 7.01 19.70 8.17
C GLY A 502 7.24 20.99 7.37
N ASN A 503 7.64 20.87 6.09
CA ASN A 503 7.79 22.01 5.19
C ASN A 503 6.51 22.35 4.41
N TYR A 504 5.39 21.70 4.73
CA TYR A 504 4.09 21.94 4.12
C TYR A 504 4.10 21.80 2.58
N VAL A 505 4.84 20.82 2.06
CA VAL A 505 4.92 20.49 0.64
C VAL A 505 3.74 19.59 0.27
N ILE A 506 3.00 19.95 -0.79
CA ILE A 506 1.85 19.17 -1.27
C ILE A 506 2.36 18.00 -2.11
N TYR A 507 2.36 16.80 -1.52
CA TYR A 507 2.84 15.57 -2.19
C TYR A 507 2.23 14.26 -1.65
N ASP A 508 1.75 14.27 -0.41
CA ASP A 508 1.20 13.12 0.33
C ASP A 508 -0.07 12.51 -0.28
N LYS A 509 -0.82 13.24 -1.12
CA LYS A 509 -2.02 12.71 -1.81
C LYS A 509 -1.73 12.06 -3.18
N TYR A 510 -0.47 11.99 -3.59
CA TYR A 510 -0.08 11.47 -4.90
C TYR A 510 0.25 9.98 -4.86
N GLY A 511 0.01 9.27 -5.98
CA GLY A 511 0.20 7.82 -6.09
C GLY A 511 1.66 7.40 -5.83
N GLU A 512 2.62 8.26 -6.18
CA GLU A 512 4.04 8.04 -5.90
C GLU A 512 4.32 7.95 -4.38
N TYR A 513 3.72 8.83 -3.59
CA TYR A 513 3.84 8.79 -2.13
C TYR A 513 3.12 7.55 -1.56
N LYS A 514 1.89 7.26 -2.03
CA LYS A 514 1.12 6.07 -1.62
C LYS A 514 1.91 4.76 -1.85
N ALA A 515 2.57 4.62 -3.00
CA ALA A 515 3.39 3.45 -3.31
C ALA A 515 4.58 3.29 -2.34
N GLN A 516 5.21 4.39 -1.92
CA GLN A 516 6.27 4.34 -0.91
C GLN A 516 5.74 3.98 0.48
N THR A 517 4.54 4.46 0.83
CA THR A 517 3.88 4.06 2.07
C THR A 517 3.56 2.57 2.08
N GLU A 518 3.14 2.00 0.96
CA GLU A 518 2.87 0.56 0.84
C GLU A 518 4.12 -0.29 1.08
N GLU A 519 5.25 0.07 0.48
CA GLU A 519 6.56 -0.56 0.72
C GLU A 519 7.01 -0.42 2.19
N PHE A 520 6.79 0.75 2.78
CA PHE A 520 7.04 0.99 4.19
C PHE A 520 6.20 0.08 5.10
N ILE A 521 4.89 -0.05 4.83
CA ILE A 521 3.99 -0.92 5.61
C ILE A 521 4.40 -2.38 5.48
N GLU A 522 4.77 -2.83 4.27
CA GLU A 522 5.26 -4.19 4.05
C GLU A 522 6.52 -4.48 4.85
N GLY A 523 7.53 -3.62 4.76
CA GLY A 523 8.78 -3.76 5.51
C GLY A 523 8.56 -3.72 7.03
N LEU A 524 7.67 -2.84 7.49
CA LEU A 524 7.28 -2.74 8.90
C LEU A 524 6.68 -4.07 9.41
N PHE A 525 5.79 -4.69 8.64
CA PHE A 525 5.12 -5.93 9.06
C PHE A 525 6.02 -7.16 8.92
N ALA A 526 6.90 -7.19 7.92
CA ALA A 526 7.96 -8.19 7.84
C ALA A 526 8.86 -8.14 9.09
N ALA A 527 9.21 -6.94 9.56
CA ALA A 527 9.99 -6.75 10.78
C ALA A 527 9.26 -7.28 12.03
N PHE A 528 7.99 -6.95 12.21
CA PHE A 528 7.18 -7.44 13.35
C PHE A 528 7.00 -8.95 13.36
N ALA A 529 7.00 -9.60 12.19
CA ALA A 529 6.83 -11.04 12.08
C ALA A 529 8.04 -11.82 12.62
N MET A 530 9.22 -11.18 12.68
CA MET A 530 10.45 -11.78 13.18
C MET A 530 10.65 -11.61 14.71
N LYS A 531 9.71 -10.96 15.42
CA LYS A 531 9.87 -10.58 16.84
C LYS A 531 10.02 -11.78 17.80
N ASP A 532 9.29 -12.87 17.55
CA ASP A 532 9.13 -13.97 18.51
C ASP A 532 10.41 -14.81 18.70
N HIS A 533 11.42 -14.59 17.86
CA HIS A 533 12.67 -15.35 17.86
C HIS A 533 13.93 -14.49 18.06
N GLN A 534 13.79 -13.16 18.05
CA GLN A 534 14.94 -12.23 18.05
C GLN A 534 14.69 -11.02 18.94
N GLY A 535 15.42 -10.92 20.06
CA GLY A 535 15.27 -9.83 21.03
C GLY A 535 15.59 -8.42 20.52
N ASN A 536 16.18 -8.28 19.33
CA ASN A 536 16.53 -6.98 18.75
C ASN A 536 15.49 -6.46 17.74
N MET A 537 14.52 -7.28 17.32
CA MET A 537 13.48 -6.86 16.38
C MET A 537 12.36 -6.12 17.12
N PRO A 538 11.64 -5.19 16.46
CA PRO A 538 10.57 -4.45 17.09
C PRO A 538 9.43 -5.40 17.51
N SER A 539 8.97 -5.26 18.75
CA SER A 539 7.85 -6.05 19.29
C SER A 539 6.58 -5.23 19.51
N GLN A 540 6.69 -3.90 19.45
CA GLN A 540 5.62 -2.96 19.79
C GLN A 540 5.40 -1.92 18.69
N ILE A 541 4.13 -1.61 18.44
CA ILE A 541 3.72 -0.41 17.69
C ILE A 541 3.78 0.80 18.61
N ILE A 542 4.23 1.95 18.09
CA ILE A 542 4.29 3.23 18.81
C ILE A 542 3.37 4.27 18.13
N ASP A 543 3.12 5.40 18.81
CA ASP A 543 2.29 6.51 18.30
C ASP A 543 2.64 6.91 16.86
N TYR A 544 3.95 6.95 16.52
CA TYR A 544 4.41 7.26 15.17
C TYR A 544 3.85 6.29 14.12
N HIS A 545 3.97 4.97 14.34
CA HIS A 545 3.44 3.97 13.40
C HIS A 545 1.92 4.11 13.26
N ILE A 546 1.20 4.31 14.37
CA ILE A 546 -0.26 4.49 14.35
C ILE A 546 -0.64 5.67 13.47
N GLN A 547 0.01 6.83 13.66
CA GLN A 547 -0.28 8.01 12.84
C GLN A 547 0.00 7.75 11.36
N ARG A 548 1.12 7.11 11.01
CA ARG A 548 1.44 6.80 9.61
C ARG A 548 0.42 5.82 9.00
N LEU A 549 0.03 4.77 9.72
CA LEU A 549 -0.97 3.82 9.27
C LEU A 549 -2.36 4.44 9.09
N ILE A 550 -2.75 5.39 9.95
CA ILE A 550 -4.05 6.08 9.85
C ILE A 550 -4.08 7.07 8.68
N PHE A 551 -3.09 7.96 8.59
CA PHE A 551 -3.15 9.10 7.67
C PHE A 551 -2.53 8.84 6.30
N ASP A 552 -1.51 7.97 6.23
CA ASP A 552 -0.79 7.71 4.98
C ASP A 552 -1.10 6.31 4.40
N GLY A 553 -1.59 5.38 5.24
CA GLY A 553 -1.80 3.98 4.86
C GLY A 553 -3.08 3.70 4.06
N GLU A 554 -3.24 2.44 3.67
CA GLU A 554 -4.48 1.93 3.08
C GLU A 554 -4.89 0.64 3.77
N HIS A 555 -6.12 0.58 4.28
CA HIS A 555 -6.64 -0.54 5.05
C HIS A 555 -6.49 -1.89 4.33
N LYS A 556 -6.65 -1.94 2.99
CA LYS A 556 -6.47 -3.15 2.19
C LYS A 556 -5.03 -3.63 2.23
N SER A 557 -4.06 -2.73 2.05
CA SER A 557 -2.64 -3.03 2.13
C SER A 557 -2.22 -3.44 3.53
N ILE A 558 -2.72 -2.74 4.57
CA ILE A 558 -2.50 -3.10 5.97
C ILE A 558 -2.99 -4.53 6.23
N GLN A 559 -4.23 -4.86 5.85
CA GLN A 559 -4.79 -6.20 6.04
C GLN A 559 -4.04 -7.26 5.25
N ARG A 560 -3.72 -6.98 3.98
CA ARG A 560 -2.98 -7.89 3.10
C ARG A 560 -1.64 -8.25 3.73
N TYR A 561 -0.85 -7.28 4.17
CA TYR A 561 0.45 -7.56 4.76
C TYR A 561 0.36 -8.17 6.15
N PHE A 562 -0.60 -7.73 6.97
CA PHE A 562 -0.83 -8.34 8.29
C PHE A 562 -1.12 -9.84 8.15
N ASN A 563 -1.94 -10.20 7.18
CA ASN A 563 -2.30 -11.58 6.87
C ASN A 563 -1.17 -12.35 6.18
N LYS A 564 -0.46 -11.72 5.22
CA LYS A 564 0.71 -12.30 4.51
C LYS A 564 1.78 -12.77 5.48
N TYR A 565 2.10 -11.94 6.48
CA TYR A 565 3.13 -12.25 7.48
C TYR A 565 2.59 -12.97 8.72
N HIS A 566 1.32 -13.41 8.69
CA HIS A 566 0.67 -14.17 9.76
C HIS A 566 0.79 -13.54 11.16
N LEU A 567 0.68 -12.22 11.22
CA LEU A 567 0.86 -11.49 12.46
C LEU A 567 -0.28 -11.80 13.45
N LYS A 568 0.11 -12.01 14.71
CA LYS A 568 -0.81 -11.90 15.85
C LYS A 568 -1.04 -10.42 16.17
N PRO A 569 -2.08 -10.08 16.96
CA PRO A 569 -2.23 -8.73 17.45
C PRO A 569 -0.91 -8.17 18.01
N ILE A 570 -0.58 -6.92 17.67
CA ILE A 570 0.73 -6.34 17.99
C ILE A 570 0.57 -5.45 19.22
N SER A 571 1.41 -5.65 20.23
CA SER A 571 1.44 -4.82 21.44
C SER A 571 1.62 -3.34 21.09
N TYR A 572 0.90 -2.47 21.79
CA TYR A 572 0.96 -1.03 21.58
C TYR A 572 1.64 -0.35 22.77
N LYS A 573 2.66 0.45 22.49
CA LYS A 573 3.36 1.30 23.45
C LYS A 573 2.94 2.76 23.23
N HIS A 574 2.25 3.31 24.23
CA HIS A 574 1.84 4.71 24.23
C HIS A 574 2.78 5.58 25.07
N ASP A 575 2.90 6.85 24.69
CA ASP A 575 3.62 7.86 25.47
C ASP A 575 2.67 8.49 26.51
N GLY A 576 2.90 8.21 27.80
CA GLY A 576 2.17 8.78 28.95
C GLY A 576 1.15 7.84 29.61
N ASP A 577 0.35 8.35 30.56
CA ASP A 577 -0.56 7.57 31.40
C ASP A 577 -1.85 7.09 30.69
N SER A 578 -2.18 7.63 29.51
CA SER A 578 -3.39 7.24 28.77
C SER A 578 -3.15 7.09 27.26
N SER A 579 -3.89 6.17 26.64
CA SER A 579 -3.79 5.90 25.20
C SER A 579 -4.37 7.04 24.38
N LYS A 580 -3.50 7.85 23.76
CA LYS A 580 -3.91 8.84 22.74
C LYS A 580 -4.64 8.21 21.56
N PHE A 581 -4.43 6.94 21.27
CA PHE A 581 -5.11 6.25 20.19
C PHE A 581 -6.60 6.01 20.48
N ILE A 582 -6.97 5.72 21.74
CA ILE A 582 -8.38 5.55 22.12
C ILE A 582 -9.15 6.87 21.97
N SER A 583 -8.52 8.00 22.29
CA SER A 583 -9.16 9.32 22.09
C SER A 583 -9.34 9.67 20.62
N ILE A 584 -8.40 9.27 19.74
CA ILE A 584 -8.52 9.38 18.28
C ILE A 584 -9.74 8.59 17.77
N ILE A 585 -9.91 7.34 18.20
CA ILE A 585 -11.07 6.50 17.80
C ILE A 585 -12.39 7.12 18.28
N LYS A 586 -12.40 7.62 19.52
CA LYS A 586 -13.57 8.30 20.09
C LYS A 586 -13.98 9.51 19.25
N ASN A 587 -13.02 10.36 18.86
CA ASN A 587 -13.28 11.54 18.05
C ASN A 587 -13.80 11.15 16.67
N LEU A 588 -13.19 10.15 16.02
CA LEU A 588 -13.64 9.63 14.73
C LEU A 588 -15.11 9.18 14.77
N LEU A 589 -15.45 8.26 15.68
CA LEU A 589 -16.77 7.64 15.72
C LEU A 589 -17.87 8.62 16.15
N ARG A 590 -17.58 9.52 17.09
CA ARG A 590 -18.56 10.52 17.55
C ARG A 590 -18.84 11.59 16.51
N SER A 591 -17.82 12.05 15.80
CA SER A 591 -17.98 13.12 14.82
C SER A 591 -18.55 12.64 13.48
N ASN A 592 -18.56 11.33 13.21
CA ASN A 592 -18.89 10.74 11.91
C ASN A 592 -20.15 11.30 11.24
N HIS A 593 -21.24 11.48 12.02
CA HIS A 593 -22.52 11.97 11.50
C HIS A 593 -22.50 13.46 11.12
N GLU A 594 -21.66 14.27 11.77
CA GLU A 594 -21.56 15.71 11.53
C GLU A 594 -20.67 16.05 10.32
N ILE A 595 -19.76 15.15 9.94
CA ILE A 595 -18.71 15.42 8.94
C ILE A 595 -19.30 15.87 7.60
N LYS A 596 -20.38 15.24 7.13
CA LYS A 596 -21.01 15.62 5.85
C LYS A 596 -21.42 17.09 5.85
N GLU A 597 -22.14 17.51 6.88
CA GLU A 597 -22.66 18.87 7.00
C GLU A 597 -21.51 19.87 7.14
N ILE A 598 -20.54 19.57 8.01
CA ILE A 598 -19.36 20.41 8.22
C ILE A 598 -18.62 20.66 6.90
N PHE A 599 -18.38 19.62 6.09
CA PHE A 599 -17.63 19.77 4.83
C PHE A 599 -18.46 20.40 3.72
N ASN A 600 -19.78 20.21 3.70
CA ASN A 600 -20.68 20.89 2.78
C ASN A 600 -20.69 22.42 3.01
N THR A 601 -20.61 22.86 4.26
CA THR A 601 -20.48 24.30 4.58
C THR A 601 -19.06 24.81 4.29
N TYR A 602 -18.04 24.00 4.61
CA TYR A 602 -16.65 24.43 4.52
C TYR A 602 -16.10 24.51 3.09
N SER A 603 -16.58 23.66 2.16
CA SER A 603 -16.08 23.54 0.78
C SER A 603 -17.21 23.46 -0.26
N ALA A 604 -17.15 24.32 -1.28
CA ALA A 604 -18.25 24.61 -2.22
C ALA A 604 -18.73 23.48 -3.15
N GLU A 605 -18.10 22.30 -3.17
CA GLU A 605 -18.45 21.19 -4.08
C GLU A 605 -18.51 19.81 -3.36
N ASP A 606 -19.25 19.74 -2.24
CA ASP A 606 -19.44 18.50 -1.45
C ASP A 606 -18.11 17.82 -1.02
N GLY A 607 -17.03 18.61 -0.91
CA GLY A 607 -15.70 18.24 -0.42
C GLY A 607 -15.13 16.90 -0.91
N GLY A 608 -14.22 16.89 -1.90
CA GLY A 608 -13.49 15.68 -2.29
C GLY A 608 -12.77 14.97 -1.12
N TYR A 609 -12.40 15.73 -0.08
CA TYR A 609 -11.94 15.19 1.20
C TYR A 609 -12.97 14.28 1.87
N TRP A 610 -14.19 14.76 2.02
CA TRP A 610 -15.28 14.03 2.65
C TRP A 610 -15.62 12.76 1.88
N ARG A 611 -15.69 12.83 0.55
CA ARG A 611 -16.09 11.68 -0.28
C ARG A 611 -15.05 10.57 -0.34
N ASN A 612 -13.77 10.93 -0.29
CA ASN A 612 -12.68 9.98 -0.54
C ASN A 612 -11.76 9.81 0.68
N HIS A 613 -11.22 10.91 1.19
CA HIS A 613 -10.15 10.89 2.20
C HIS A 613 -10.65 10.55 3.62
N TYR A 614 -11.79 11.10 4.04
CA TYR A 614 -12.36 10.77 5.35
C TYR A 614 -12.72 9.28 5.47
N PRO A 615 -13.39 8.64 4.49
CA PRO A 615 -13.59 7.20 4.49
C PRO A 615 -12.30 6.39 4.58
N GLU A 616 -11.23 6.80 3.87
CA GLU A 616 -9.90 6.16 3.98
C GLU A 616 -9.38 6.23 5.43
N ILE A 617 -9.38 7.41 6.06
CA ILE A 617 -8.98 7.59 7.47
C ILE A 617 -9.83 6.74 8.41
N PHE A 618 -11.15 6.71 8.21
CA PHE A 618 -12.08 5.92 9.01
C PHE A 618 -11.72 4.43 8.94
N CYS A 619 -11.55 3.93 7.71
CA CYS A 619 -11.20 2.54 7.44
C CYS A 619 -9.84 2.16 8.03
N ASN A 620 -8.84 3.01 7.85
CA ASN A 620 -7.49 2.81 8.38
C ASN A 620 -7.51 2.76 9.90
N THR A 621 -8.22 3.68 10.55
CA THR A 621 -8.32 3.76 12.02
C THR A 621 -8.89 2.49 12.63
N LEU A 622 -10.03 1.99 12.11
CA LEU A 622 -10.63 0.75 12.61
C LEU A 622 -9.78 -0.48 12.26
N THR A 623 -9.09 -0.47 11.12
CA THR A 623 -8.15 -1.54 10.76
C THR A 623 -6.99 -1.60 11.74
N VAL A 624 -6.38 -0.46 12.08
CA VAL A 624 -5.31 -0.37 13.09
C VAL A 624 -5.83 -0.86 14.45
N ALA A 625 -7.02 -0.41 14.87
CA ALA A 625 -7.63 -0.86 16.12
C ALA A 625 -7.87 -2.39 16.15
N ALA A 626 -8.16 -3.00 15.01
CA ALA A 626 -8.37 -4.44 14.88
C ALA A 626 -7.07 -5.26 15.03
N ILE A 627 -5.92 -4.71 14.61
CA ILE A 627 -4.63 -5.43 14.59
C ILE A 627 -3.73 -5.17 15.81
N ILE A 628 -3.97 -4.13 16.61
CA ILE A 628 -3.21 -3.89 17.84
C ILE A 628 -3.75 -4.73 19.00
N GLU A 629 -2.94 -5.05 20.01
CA GLU A 629 -3.43 -5.56 21.29
C GLU A 629 -4.17 -4.46 22.05
N MET A 630 -5.24 -4.84 22.75
CA MET A 630 -6.12 -3.91 23.45
C MET A 630 -6.81 -4.61 24.62
N SER A 631 -7.09 -3.85 25.70
CA SER A 631 -7.84 -4.33 26.85
C SER A 631 -9.31 -4.64 26.50
N SER A 632 -9.96 -5.53 27.25
CA SER A 632 -11.40 -5.77 27.08
C SER A 632 -12.22 -4.49 27.29
N SER A 633 -11.86 -3.68 28.30
CA SER A 633 -12.51 -2.41 28.60
C SER A 633 -12.48 -1.44 27.41
N ASP A 634 -11.32 -1.26 26.77
CA ASP A 634 -11.19 -0.37 25.61
C ASP A 634 -11.98 -0.93 24.41
N ALA A 635 -11.94 -2.25 24.20
CA ALA A 635 -12.66 -2.90 23.12
C ALA A 635 -14.18 -2.71 23.27
N GLU A 636 -14.71 -2.92 24.47
CA GLU A 636 -16.12 -2.71 24.80
C GLU A 636 -16.53 -1.25 24.63
N GLN A 637 -15.67 -0.32 25.05
CA GLN A 637 -15.91 1.11 24.87
C GLN A 637 -16.00 1.50 23.39
N ILE A 638 -15.14 0.94 22.53
CA ILE A 638 -15.19 1.18 21.08
C ILE A 638 -16.44 0.54 20.47
N ALA A 639 -16.82 -0.67 20.89
CA ALA A 639 -18.04 -1.33 20.43
C ALA A 639 -19.29 -0.48 20.74
N GLU A 640 -19.34 0.15 21.92
CA GLU A 640 -20.38 1.12 22.28
C GLU A 640 -20.38 2.34 21.36
N TRP A 641 -19.22 2.94 21.09
CA TRP A 641 -19.13 4.08 20.17
C TRP A 641 -19.49 3.73 18.72
N ILE A 642 -19.23 2.49 18.30
CA ILE A 642 -19.69 1.99 16.99
C ILE A 642 -21.22 1.98 16.95
N MET A 643 -21.91 1.44 17.97
CA MET A 643 -23.38 1.46 18.00
C MET A 643 -23.93 2.89 17.98
N GLN A 644 -23.37 3.79 18.78
CA GLN A 644 -23.74 5.22 18.80
C GLN A 644 -23.52 5.91 17.45
N CYS A 645 -22.43 5.55 16.75
CA CYS A 645 -22.15 6.05 15.41
C CYS A 645 -23.24 5.63 14.41
N PHE A 646 -23.71 4.38 14.44
CA PHE A 646 -24.80 3.89 13.60
C PHE A 646 -26.15 4.52 13.96
N GLU A 647 -26.41 4.78 15.25
CA GLU A 647 -27.62 5.50 15.69
C GLU A 647 -27.67 6.93 15.18
N SER A 648 -26.51 7.55 15.00
CA SER A 648 -26.40 8.93 14.56
C SER A 648 -26.50 9.09 13.04
N GLY A 649 -26.33 8.02 12.26
CA GLY A 649 -26.47 8.03 10.81
C GLY A 649 -25.74 6.89 10.08
N ASP A 650 -25.87 6.87 8.76
CA ASP A 650 -25.17 5.92 7.90
C ASP A 650 -23.65 6.18 7.86
N LEU A 651 -22.88 5.14 7.52
CA LEU A 651 -21.45 5.26 7.24
C LEU A 651 -21.23 5.66 5.78
N HIS A 652 -20.12 6.36 5.51
CA HIS A 652 -19.96 7.10 4.25
C HIS A 652 -19.52 6.25 3.06
N SER A 653 -19.09 5.00 3.28
CA SER A 653 -18.72 4.08 2.22
C SER A 653 -18.98 2.62 2.60
N PRO A 654 -19.19 1.71 1.63
CA PRO A 654 -19.26 0.26 1.87
C PRO A 654 -18.03 -0.29 2.61
N ASP A 655 -16.84 0.25 2.32
CA ASP A 655 -15.59 -0.15 2.97
C ASP A 655 -15.64 0.20 4.48
N CYS A 656 -16.26 1.31 4.88
CA CYS A 656 -16.43 1.66 6.31
C CYS A 656 -17.24 0.59 7.07
N TYR A 657 -18.34 0.09 6.48
CA TYR A 657 -19.13 -1.00 7.08
C TYR A 657 -18.31 -2.29 7.20
N SER A 658 -17.48 -2.58 6.19
CA SER A 658 -16.58 -3.73 6.20
C SER A 658 -15.51 -3.61 7.29
N GLN A 659 -14.99 -2.40 7.56
CA GLN A 659 -14.00 -2.18 8.61
C GLN A 659 -14.56 -2.26 10.02
N VAL A 660 -15.83 -1.88 10.21
CA VAL A 660 -16.55 -2.19 11.45
C VAL A 660 -16.61 -3.70 11.67
N ASN A 661 -16.94 -4.47 10.64
CA ASN A 661 -16.97 -5.94 10.74
C ASN A 661 -15.59 -6.51 11.04
N TYR A 662 -14.54 -6.02 10.38
CA TYR A 662 -13.18 -6.46 10.61
C TYR A 662 -12.75 -6.23 12.06
N PHE A 663 -13.01 -5.03 12.61
CA PHE A 663 -12.75 -4.74 14.03
C PHE A 663 -13.50 -5.70 14.96
N LEU A 664 -14.82 -5.80 14.82
CA LEU A 664 -15.65 -6.64 15.69
C LEU A 664 -15.26 -8.12 15.59
N GLN A 665 -14.94 -8.61 14.40
CA GLN A 665 -14.52 -9.99 14.19
C GLN A 665 -13.16 -10.28 14.83
N ARG A 666 -12.19 -9.35 14.74
CA ARG A 666 -10.85 -9.50 15.36
C ARG A 666 -10.87 -9.34 16.88
N LYS A 667 -11.87 -8.65 17.43
CA LYS A 667 -12.01 -8.39 18.87
C LYS A 667 -13.06 -9.24 19.57
N LYS A 668 -13.77 -10.10 18.84
CA LYS A 668 -14.84 -10.94 19.38
C LYS A 668 -14.42 -11.73 20.62
N ASP A 669 -13.21 -12.31 20.63
CA ASP A 669 -12.73 -13.18 21.71
C ASP A 669 -12.49 -12.44 23.04
N ILE A 670 -12.35 -11.10 23.02
CA ILE A 670 -12.12 -10.29 24.24
C ILE A 670 -13.36 -9.53 24.72
N PHE A 671 -14.46 -9.54 23.96
CA PHE A 671 -15.73 -8.97 24.42
C PHE A 671 -16.38 -9.89 25.46
N CYS A 672 -17.03 -9.30 26.47
CA CYS A 672 -17.94 -10.07 27.33
C CYS A 672 -19.22 -10.50 26.60
N ASP A 673 -19.90 -11.51 27.14
CA ASP A 673 -21.11 -12.08 26.55
C ASP A 673 -22.25 -11.06 26.40
N GLN A 674 -22.34 -10.13 27.36
CA GLN A 674 -23.32 -9.03 27.33
C GLN A 674 -23.08 -8.10 26.14
N THR A 675 -21.82 -7.82 25.81
CA THR A 675 -21.46 -7.00 24.64
C THR A 675 -21.81 -7.71 23.34
N ILE A 676 -21.56 -9.02 23.24
CA ILE A 676 -21.97 -9.83 22.08
C ILE A 676 -23.50 -9.82 21.91
N GLU A 677 -24.25 -10.04 22.99
CA GLU A 677 -25.72 -9.99 22.98
C GLU A 677 -26.23 -8.63 22.53
N ARG A 678 -25.66 -7.54 23.06
CA ARG A 678 -26.04 -6.16 22.70
C ARG A 678 -25.73 -5.86 21.24
N LEU A 679 -24.53 -6.16 20.76
CA LEU A 679 -24.14 -5.95 19.36
C LEU A 679 -25.06 -6.70 18.40
N LEU A 680 -25.30 -7.98 18.67
CA LEU A 680 -26.16 -8.80 17.79
C LEU A 680 -27.60 -8.28 17.82
N SER A 681 -28.15 -7.98 18.99
CA SER A 681 -29.50 -7.40 19.12
C SER A 681 -29.63 -6.03 18.42
N PHE A 682 -28.60 -5.20 18.53
CA PHE A 682 -28.52 -3.90 17.86
C PHE A 682 -28.57 -4.07 16.34
N PHE A 683 -27.61 -4.83 15.78
CA PHE A 683 -27.48 -4.95 14.33
C PHE A 683 -28.59 -5.75 13.64
N LEU A 684 -29.37 -6.53 14.39
CA LEU A 684 -30.61 -7.12 13.88
C LEU A 684 -31.66 -6.11 13.44
N SER A 685 -31.61 -4.90 14.00
CA SER A 685 -32.56 -3.84 13.66
C SER A 685 -32.08 -2.95 12.51
N TYR A 686 -30.77 -3.00 12.19
CA TYR A 686 -30.11 -2.16 11.18
C TYR A 686 -30.01 -2.85 9.81
N LYS A 687 -30.22 -2.05 8.76
CA LYS A 687 -30.13 -2.47 7.36
C LYS A 687 -28.92 -1.79 6.74
N ASP A 688 -27.87 -2.57 6.48
CA ASP A 688 -26.71 -2.12 5.71
C ASP A 688 -26.16 -3.23 4.80
N PHE A 689 -25.23 -2.88 3.92
CA PHE A 689 -24.64 -3.78 2.92
C PHE A 689 -23.85 -4.95 3.53
N SER A 690 -23.36 -4.80 4.76
CA SER A 690 -22.47 -5.75 5.42
C SER A 690 -23.13 -6.47 6.61
N SER A 691 -24.42 -6.23 6.86
CA SER A 691 -25.11 -6.70 8.06
C SER A 691 -25.19 -8.22 8.16
N LEU A 692 -25.33 -8.94 7.03
CA LEU A 692 -25.38 -10.41 7.01
C LEU A 692 -24.10 -11.05 7.52
N SER A 693 -22.94 -10.60 7.02
CA SER A 693 -21.64 -11.09 7.50
C SER A 693 -21.43 -10.78 8.98
N ARG A 694 -21.90 -9.61 9.44
CA ARG A 694 -21.86 -9.21 10.85
C ARG A 694 -22.69 -10.12 11.73
N ILE A 695 -23.93 -10.39 11.33
CA ILE A 695 -24.85 -11.29 12.01
C ILE A 695 -24.31 -12.72 12.01
N GLN A 696 -23.68 -13.16 10.93
CA GLN A 696 -23.07 -14.48 10.82
C GLN A 696 -21.98 -14.69 11.88
N PHE A 697 -20.92 -13.86 11.90
CA PHE A 697 -19.82 -14.11 12.83
C PHE A 697 -20.19 -13.85 14.30
N LEU A 698 -21.07 -12.88 14.58
CA LEU A 698 -21.59 -12.65 15.93
C LEU A 698 -22.49 -13.80 16.38
N GLY A 699 -23.31 -14.34 15.48
CA GLY A 699 -24.15 -15.51 15.73
C GLY A 699 -23.30 -16.76 15.99
N ASP A 700 -22.27 -16.99 15.18
CA ASP A 700 -21.35 -18.11 15.41
C ASP A 700 -20.61 -17.99 16.75
N GLU A 701 -20.22 -16.78 17.16
CA GLU A 701 -19.61 -16.53 18.47
C GLU A 701 -20.61 -16.71 19.62
N ALA A 702 -21.84 -16.21 19.47
CA ALA A 702 -22.91 -16.41 20.45
C ALA A 702 -23.24 -17.89 20.64
N LYS A 703 -23.30 -18.66 19.55
CA LYS A 703 -23.45 -20.13 19.56
C LYS A 703 -22.31 -20.80 20.30
N LYS A 704 -21.05 -20.45 19.97
CA LYS A 704 -19.84 -20.98 20.62
C LYS A 704 -19.88 -20.78 22.14
N ARG A 705 -20.46 -19.66 22.60
CA ARG A 705 -20.57 -19.28 24.02
C ARG A 705 -21.90 -19.64 24.67
N SER A 706 -22.81 -20.31 23.95
CA SER A 706 -24.15 -20.64 24.44
C SER A 706 -24.98 -19.42 24.90
N ILE A 707 -24.80 -18.27 24.24
CA ILE A 707 -25.56 -17.05 24.51
C ILE A 707 -26.95 -17.16 23.87
N ASN A 708 -27.99 -16.99 24.67
CA ASN A 708 -29.38 -16.98 24.21
C ASN A 708 -29.88 -15.54 24.04
N ILE A 709 -30.20 -15.16 22.82
CA ILE A 709 -30.58 -13.80 22.45
C ILE A 709 -32.09 -13.62 22.57
N LYS A 710 -32.47 -12.59 23.33
CA LYS A 710 -33.84 -12.12 23.42
C LYS A 710 -34.16 -11.20 22.25
N VAL A 711 -34.80 -11.73 21.21
CA VAL A 711 -35.26 -10.93 20.07
C VAL A 711 -36.59 -10.24 20.43
N PRO A 712 -36.68 -8.90 20.46
CA PRO A 712 -37.94 -8.20 20.69
C PRO A 712 -39.01 -8.59 19.66
N VAL A 713 -40.28 -8.60 20.07
CA VAL A 713 -41.39 -9.04 19.19
C VAL A 713 -41.45 -8.26 17.88
N GLN A 714 -41.23 -6.94 17.93
CA GLN A 714 -41.22 -6.07 16.75
C GLN A 714 -40.05 -6.40 15.81
N THR A 715 -38.84 -6.55 16.34
CA THR A 715 -37.65 -6.96 15.58
C THR A 715 -37.84 -8.34 14.96
N LYS A 716 -38.39 -9.30 15.72
CA LYS A 716 -38.72 -10.64 15.22
C LYS A 716 -39.67 -10.59 14.03
N LYS A 717 -40.75 -9.80 14.14
CA LYS A 717 -41.73 -9.61 13.06
C LYS A 717 -41.05 -9.07 11.79
N LYS A 718 -40.24 -8.02 11.94
CA LYS A 718 -39.48 -7.42 10.83
C LYS A 718 -38.52 -8.42 10.18
N ILE A 719 -37.72 -9.14 10.97
CA ILE A 719 -36.79 -10.16 10.46
C ILE A 719 -37.53 -11.22 9.64
N PHE A 720 -38.68 -11.70 10.12
CA PHE A 720 -39.45 -12.72 9.40
C PHE A 720 -40.12 -12.19 8.14
N GLU A 721 -40.68 -10.98 8.18
CA GLU A 721 -41.22 -10.34 6.97
C GLU A 721 -40.14 -10.21 5.90
N GLU A 722 -38.95 -9.75 6.28
CA GLU A 722 -37.84 -9.56 5.34
C GLU A 722 -37.27 -10.88 4.83
N SER A 723 -36.99 -11.84 5.72
CA SER A 723 -36.33 -13.12 5.38
C SER A 723 -37.23 -14.05 4.55
N PHE A 724 -38.55 -13.92 4.69
CA PHE A 724 -39.51 -14.77 3.99
C PHE A 724 -40.30 -14.04 2.88
N SER A 725 -40.04 -12.75 2.63
CA SER A 725 -40.59 -12.02 1.48
C SER A 725 -40.11 -12.58 0.13
N ASN A 726 -40.84 -12.27 -0.95
CA ASN A 726 -40.49 -12.67 -2.32
C ASN A 726 -39.54 -11.69 -3.03
N GLU A 727 -39.30 -10.51 -2.46
CA GLU A 727 -38.58 -9.40 -3.13
C GLU A 727 -37.08 -9.37 -2.81
N HIS A 728 -36.62 -10.07 -1.76
CA HIS A 728 -35.24 -9.95 -1.23
C HIS A 728 -34.62 -11.29 -0.80
N ASP A 729 -34.11 -12.06 -1.77
CA ASP A 729 -33.57 -13.42 -1.56
C ASP A 729 -32.39 -13.47 -0.55
N ASN A 730 -31.53 -12.44 -0.56
CA ASN A 730 -30.30 -12.42 0.25
C ASN A 730 -30.54 -12.38 1.78
N ARG A 731 -31.75 -12.08 2.27
CA ARG A 731 -32.04 -11.99 3.71
C ARG A 731 -32.43 -13.29 4.38
N PHE A 732 -32.73 -14.32 3.60
CA PHE A 732 -33.05 -15.64 4.13
C PHE A 732 -31.96 -16.14 5.11
N ASN A 733 -30.68 -15.89 4.82
CA ASN A 733 -29.57 -16.33 5.66
C ASN A 733 -29.53 -15.67 7.05
N MET A 734 -30.22 -14.54 7.26
CA MET A 734 -30.28 -13.90 8.58
C MET A 734 -30.92 -14.82 9.63
N VAL A 735 -32.05 -15.46 9.30
CA VAL A 735 -32.70 -16.40 10.23
C VAL A 735 -31.91 -17.70 10.39
N ILE A 736 -31.13 -18.08 9.38
CA ILE A 736 -30.21 -19.22 9.45
C ILE A 736 -29.14 -18.98 10.52
N TYR A 737 -28.47 -17.83 10.47
CA TYR A 737 -27.41 -17.47 11.41
C TYR A 737 -27.92 -17.22 12.84
N LEU A 738 -29.17 -16.79 13.00
CA LEU A 738 -29.79 -16.58 14.30
C LEU A 738 -30.30 -17.86 14.96
N TYR A 739 -30.71 -18.85 14.17
CA TYR A 739 -31.28 -20.10 14.68
C TYR A 739 -30.54 -20.70 15.88
N PRO A 740 -29.20 -20.86 15.87
CA PRO A 740 -28.49 -21.48 17.00
C PRO A 740 -28.49 -20.65 18.29
N CYS A 741 -28.87 -19.37 18.25
CA CYS A 741 -28.71 -18.43 19.37
C CYS A 741 -30.05 -17.89 19.90
N VAL A 742 -31.19 -18.37 19.39
CA VAL A 742 -32.52 -17.92 19.81
C VAL A 742 -33.25 -19.01 20.59
N SER A 743 -34.29 -18.63 21.33
CA SER A 743 -35.05 -19.59 22.14
C SER A 743 -35.69 -20.70 21.29
N SER A 744 -35.92 -21.86 21.91
CA SER A 744 -36.55 -23.03 21.27
C SER A 744 -37.89 -22.69 20.61
N THR A 745 -38.65 -21.74 21.17
CA THR A 745 -39.92 -21.27 20.59
C THR A 745 -39.69 -20.58 19.26
N VAL A 746 -38.67 -19.71 19.16
CA VAL A 746 -38.32 -19.01 17.93
C VAL A 746 -37.69 -19.97 16.92
N GLN A 747 -36.86 -20.92 17.37
CA GLN A 747 -36.30 -21.97 16.51
C GLN A 747 -37.39 -22.78 15.81
N LYS A 748 -38.41 -23.23 16.54
CA LYS A 748 -39.57 -23.95 15.97
C LYS A 748 -40.31 -23.10 14.94
N GLU A 749 -40.46 -21.81 15.19
CA GLU A 749 -41.10 -20.88 14.25
C GLU A 749 -40.26 -20.69 12.97
N ILE A 750 -38.95 -20.49 13.09
CA ILE A 750 -38.01 -20.39 11.97
C ILE A 750 -38.07 -21.66 11.11
N PHE A 751 -37.95 -22.84 11.74
CA PHE A 751 -38.01 -24.13 11.06
C PHE A 751 -39.30 -24.31 10.25
N SER A 752 -40.45 -24.03 10.87
CA SER A 752 -41.76 -24.14 10.22
C SER A 752 -41.89 -23.21 9.00
N ARG A 753 -41.40 -21.96 9.11
CA ARG A 753 -41.45 -20.98 8.01
C ARG A 753 -40.50 -21.35 6.87
N ILE A 754 -39.29 -21.84 7.17
CA ILE A 754 -38.34 -22.34 6.17
C ILE A 754 -38.97 -23.50 5.39
N LEU A 755 -39.52 -24.51 6.08
CA LEU A 755 -40.17 -25.65 5.43
C LEU A 755 -41.32 -25.20 4.54
N LYS A 756 -42.16 -24.29 5.02
CA LYS A 756 -43.28 -23.73 4.24
C LYS A 756 -42.80 -23.00 2.98
N LYS A 757 -41.72 -22.22 3.07
CA LYS A 757 -41.18 -21.49 1.92
C LYS A 757 -40.61 -22.45 0.87
N LEU A 758 -39.76 -23.40 1.31
CA LEU A 758 -39.14 -24.39 0.43
C LEU A 758 -40.17 -25.33 -0.21
N SER A 759 -41.28 -25.65 0.47
CA SER A 759 -42.35 -26.46 -0.11
C SER A 759 -43.20 -25.70 -1.14
N GLN A 760 -43.31 -24.37 -1.03
CA GLN A 760 -44.02 -23.53 -1.99
C GLN A 760 -43.18 -23.21 -3.23
N LYS A 761 -41.90 -22.88 -3.02
CA LYS A 761 -40.92 -22.61 -4.07
C LYS A 761 -39.56 -23.07 -3.59
N PHE A 762 -39.12 -24.21 -4.10
CA PHE A 762 -37.83 -24.78 -3.74
C PHE A 762 -36.69 -23.90 -4.25
N ASP A 763 -35.71 -23.64 -3.40
CA ASP A 763 -34.48 -22.92 -3.73
C ASP A 763 -33.27 -23.68 -3.17
N ASP A 764 -32.32 -23.99 -4.05
CA ASP A 764 -31.18 -24.85 -3.74
C ASP A 764 -30.25 -24.21 -2.70
N TYR A 765 -30.01 -22.89 -2.80
CA TYR A 765 -29.14 -22.18 -1.87
C TYR A 765 -29.78 -22.09 -0.48
N GLN A 766 -31.06 -21.75 -0.41
CA GLN A 766 -31.80 -21.69 0.85
C GLN A 766 -31.85 -23.05 1.56
N PHE A 767 -32.11 -24.13 0.82
CA PHE A 767 -32.06 -25.48 1.36
C PHE A 767 -30.67 -25.83 1.87
N TYR A 768 -29.64 -25.60 1.06
CA TYR A 768 -28.25 -25.88 1.43
C TYR A 768 -27.85 -25.17 2.73
N TYR A 769 -28.12 -23.86 2.86
CA TYR A 769 -27.81 -23.11 4.09
C TYR A 769 -28.60 -23.63 5.30
N ALA A 770 -29.87 -23.99 5.14
CA ALA A 770 -30.66 -24.58 6.22
C ALA A 770 -30.14 -25.97 6.64
N ALA A 771 -29.70 -26.80 5.70
CA ALA A 771 -29.15 -28.12 5.98
C ALA A 771 -27.72 -28.04 6.58
N ILE A 772 -26.85 -27.16 6.05
CA ILE A 772 -25.47 -26.99 6.54
C ILE A 772 -25.43 -26.39 7.95
N TYR A 773 -26.46 -25.64 8.37
CA TYR A 773 -26.63 -25.15 9.75
C TYR A 773 -27.45 -26.08 10.67
N ASN A 774 -27.81 -27.29 10.22
CA ASN A 774 -28.62 -28.28 10.97
C ASN A 774 -30.04 -27.80 11.34
N ILE A 775 -30.62 -26.89 10.55
CA ILE A 775 -32.01 -26.45 10.75
C ILE A 775 -32.95 -27.47 10.11
N ILE A 776 -32.63 -27.89 8.88
CA ILE A 776 -33.31 -28.99 8.21
C ILE A 776 -32.44 -30.24 8.34
N PRO A 777 -33.00 -31.38 8.78
CA PRO A 777 -32.27 -32.65 8.81
C PRO A 777 -31.82 -33.06 7.41
N PHE A 778 -30.62 -33.63 7.31
CA PHE A 778 -30.09 -34.17 6.04
C PHE A 778 -31.03 -35.23 5.43
N SER A 779 -31.78 -35.96 6.26
CA SER A 779 -32.74 -36.98 5.83
C SER A 779 -34.13 -36.44 5.43
N SER A 780 -34.29 -35.14 5.19
CA SER A 780 -35.60 -34.58 4.80
C SER A 780 -35.99 -34.97 3.37
N GLU A 781 -37.28 -35.07 3.08
CA GLU A 781 -37.81 -35.31 1.72
C GLU A 781 -37.35 -34.24 0.71
N LEU A 782 -37.01 -33.04 1.19
CA LEU A 782 -36.46 -31.95 0.39
C LEU A 782 -35.04 -32.24 -0.15
N LEU A 783 -34.30 -33.19 0.48
CA LEU A 783 -32.98 -33.59 -0.01
C LEU A 783 -33.06 -34.19 -1.41
N GLU A 784 -34.10 -34.98 -1.71
CA GLU A 784 -34.25 -35.60 -3.03
C GLU A 784 -34.38 -34.55 -4.15
N ILE A 785 -35.11 -33.46 -3.87
CA ILE A 785 -35.28 -32.34 -4.79
C ILE A 785 -33.93 -31.64 -5.01
N PHE A 786 -33.21 -31.34 -3.92
CA PHE A 786 -31.89 -30.71 -3.99
C PHE A 786 -30.90 -31.55 -4.80
N VAL A 787 -30.80 -32.84 -4.48
CA VAL A 787 -29.90 -33.78 -5.15
C VAL A 787 -30.17 -33.83 -6.65
N LYS A 788 -31.44 -33.82 -7.06
CA LYS A 788 -31.83 -33.79 -8.48
C LYS A 788 -31.39 -32.50 -9.19
N ASN A 789 -31.44 -31.36 -8.51
CA ASN A 789 -31.03 -30.06 -9.06
C ASN A 789 -29.49 -29.90 -9.13
N CYS A 790 -28.75 -30.65 -8.30
CA CYS A 790 -27.29 -30.60 -8.25
C CYS A 790 -26.58 -31.42 -9.33
N VAL A 791 -27.29 -32.27 -10.08
CA VAL A 791 -26.69 -33.01 -11.21
C VAL A 791 -26.41 -32.04 -12.36
N PRO A 792 -25.15 -31.90 -12.81
CA PRO A 792 -24.83 -30.99 -13.90
C PRO A 792 -25.51 -31.39 -15.21
N ASP A 793 -25.92 -30.41 -16.00
CA ASP A 793 -26.46 -30.60 -17.34
C ASP A 793 -25.34 -30.39 -18.37
N LEU A 794 -24.83 -31.48 -18.95
CA LEU A 794 -23.74 -31.45 -19.95
C LEU A 794 -24.09 -30.63 -21.21
N SER A 795 -25.37 -30.34 -21.45
CA SER A 795 -25.82 -29.50 -22.56
C SER A 795 -25.73 -28.00 -22.29
N LYS A 796 -25.49 -27.60 -21.02
CA LYS A 796 -25.40 -26.21 -20.60
C LYS A 796 -23.95 -25.81 -20.37
N HIS A 797 -23.43 -25.01 -21.30
CA HIS A 797 -22.15 -24.34 -21.15
C HIS A 797 -22.26 -23.21 -20.10
N THR A 798 -21.30 -23.16 -19.17
CA THR A 798 -21.22 -22.02 -18.24
C THR A 798 -20.62 -20.82 -18.97
N PHE A 799 -20.93 -19.59 -18.54
CA PHE A 799 -20.26 -18.41 -19.10
C PHE A 799 -18.72 -18.50 -18.95
N LYS A 800 -18.25 -19.19 -17.89
CA LYS A 800 -16.82 -19.48 -17.66
C LYS A 800 -16.23 -20.42 -18.72
N SER A 801 -16.99 -21.40 -19.23
CA SER A 801 -16.53 -22.29 -20.31
C SER A 801 -16.39 -21.61 -21.67
N MET A 802 -16.82 -20.35 -21.82
CA MET A 802 -16.52 -19.53 -23.01
C MET A 802 -15.12 -18.89 -22.94
N PHE A 803 -14.51 -18.82 -21.75
CA PHE A 803 -13.21 -18.16 -21.52
C PHE A 803 -12.13 -19.13 -21.00
N TYR A 804 -12.50 -20.34 -20.59
CA TYR A 804 -11.60 -21.40 -20.09
C TYR A 804 -11.95 -22.74 -20.75
N SER A 805 -11.00 -23.69 -20.76
CA SER A 805 -11.20 -25.02 -21.36
C SER A 805 -12.37 -25.78 -20.69
N ASN A 806 -13.02 -26.68 -21.44
CA ASN A 806 -14.17 -27.48 -20.97
C ASN A 806 -13.86 -28.37 -19.76
N GLU A 807 -12.59 -28.59 -19.42
CA GLU A 807 -12.14 -29.49 -18.33
C GLU A 807 -12.13 -28.82 -16.94
N ASP A 808 -12.23 -27.49 -16.85
CA ASP A 808 -12.18 -26.73 -15.58
C ASP A 808 -13.55 -26.08 -15.22
N ASN A 809 -14.66 -26.73 -15.60
CA ASN A 809 -16.00 -26.28 -15.21
C ASN A 809 -16.22 -26.47 -13.70
N GLN A 810 -16.42 -25.37 -12.97
CA GLN A 810 -16.96 -25.40 -11.62
C GLN A 810 -18.49 -25.46 -11.68
N TYR A 811 -19.09 -26.37 -10.92
CA TYR A 811 -20.53 -26.56 -10.76
C TYR A 811 -20.94 -26.29 -9.31
N PRO A 812 -21.22 -25.02 -8.92
CA PRO A 812 -21.51 -24.65 -7.54
C PRO A 812 -22.59 -25.48 -6.84
N PRO A 813 -23.70 -25.90 -7.51
CA PRO A 813 -24.68 -26.80 -6.91
C PRO A 813 -24.10 -28.17 -6.52
N LEU A 814 -23.22 -28.74 -7.35
CA LEU A 814 -22.56 -30.00 -7.05
C LEU A 814 -21.53 -29.82 -5.93
N ASP A 815 -20.78 -28.71 -5.91
CA ASP A 815 -19.88 -28.38 -4.80
C ASP A 815 -20.62 -28.30 -3.46
N MET A 816 -21.81 -27.66 -3.44
CA MET A 816 -22.70 -27.59 -2.27
C MET A 816 -23.20 -28.96 -1.83
N LEU A 817 -23.60 -29.82 -2.77
CA LEU A 817 -24.04 -31.19 -2.47
C LEU A 817 -22.91 -32.02 -1.86
N ILE A 818 -21.73 -32.01 -2.48
CA ILE A 818 -20.55 -32.72 -1.99
C ILE A 818 -20.17 -32.20 -0.60
N ASN A 819 -20.19 -30.89 -0.38
CA ASN A 819 -19.91 -30.30 0.94
C ASN A 819 -20.87 -30.80 2.02
N LEU A 820 -22.16 -30.87 1.67
CA LEU A 820 -23.20 -31.38 2.58
C LEU A 820 -23.03 -32.89 2.84
N CYS A 821 -22.62 -33.66 1.83
CA CYS A 821 -22.32 -35.08 1.97
C CYS A 821 -21.10 -35.30 2.90
N PHE A 822 -20.00 -34.57 2.69
CA PHE A 822 -18.80 -34.63 3.54
C PHE A 822 -19.11 -34.26 4.99
N LYS A 823 -19.88 -33.19 5.22
CA LYS A 823 -20.37 -32.84 6.57
C LYS A 823 -21.07 -34.02 7.26
N ASN A 824 -21.82 -34.82 6.51
CA ASN A 824 -22.57 -35.97 7.01
C ASN A 824 -21.81 -37.30 6.84
N ASN A 825 -20.51 -37.27 6.53
CA ASN A 825 -19.66 -38.45 6.31
C ASN A 825 -20.24 -39.45 5.27
N THR A 826 -20.76 -38.95 4.15
CA THR A 826 -21.30 -39.75 3.05
C THR A 826 -20.85 -39.21 1.69
N LEU A 827 -21.28 -39.84 0.61
CA LEU A 827 -21.02 -39.43 -0.78
C LEU A 827 -22.34 -39.35 -1.58
N PRO A 828 -22.41 -38.52 -2.63
CA PRO A 828 -23.61 -38.39 -3.47
C PRO A 828 -24.16 -39.72 -3.99
N GLN A 829 -23.31 -40.65 -4.41
CA GLN A 829 -23.72 -41.98 -4.91
C GLN A 829 -24.35 -42.89 -3.84
N LYS A 830 -24.19 -42.58 -2.55
CA LYS A 830 -24.81 -43.35 -1.45
C LYS A 830 -26.22 -42.87 -1.11
N ILE A 831 -26.59 -41.68 -1.56
CA ILE A 831 -27.88 -41.04 -1.24
C ILE A 831 -28.80 -40.91 -2.46
N SER A 832 -28.31 -41.28 -3.66
CA SER A 832 -29.07 -41.21 -4.90
C SER A 832 -28.52 -42.16 -5.96
N ASN A 833 -29.41 -42.63 -6.84
CA ASN A 833 -29.07 -43.47 -7.99
C ASN A 833 -28.70 -42.66 -9.24
N LEU A 834 -28.63 -41.32 -9.14
CA LEU A 834 -28.21 -40.46 -10.24
C LEU A 834 -26.71 -40.63 -10.51
N ASN A 835 -26.29 -40.47 -11.77
CA ASN A 835 -24.88 -40.50 -12.12
C ASN A 835 -24.24 -39.14 -11.80
N PHE A 836 -23.18 -39.15 -10.99
CA PHE A 836 -22.37 -37.98 -10.64
C PHE A 836 -20.96 -38.02 -11.25
N PHE A 837 -20.61 -39.08 -11.97
CA PHE A 837 -19.33 -39.22 -12.66
C PHE A 837 -19.40 -38.72 -14.11
N GLY A 838 -18.25 -38.29 -14.65
CA GLY A 838 -18.08 -37.86 -16.04
C GLY A 838 -18.33 -36.36 -16.27
N PHE A 839 -18.38 -35.55 -15.20
CA PHE A 839 -18.57 -34.09 -15.28
C PHE A 839 -17.26 -33.30 -15.15
N GLY A 840 -16.12 -33.97 -15.31
CA GLY A 840 -14.79 -33.39 -15.21
C GLY A 840 -13.94 -34.10 -14.17
N LYS A 841 -12.64 -34.16 -14.43
CA LYS A 841 -11.67 -34.92 -13.63
C LYS A 841 -11.65 -34.50 -12.15
N TYR A 842 -11.88 -33.21 -11.88
CA TYR A 842 -12.00 -32.69 -10.52
C TYR A 842 -13.16 -33.33 -9.73
N TYR A 843 -14.35 -33.47 -10.34
CA TYR A 843 -15.49 -34.08 -9.66
C TYR A 843 -15.36 -35.59 -9.55
N ASP A 844 -14.84 -36.24 -10.59
CA ASP A 844 -14.57 -37.68 -10.54
C ASP A 844 -13.57 -38.01 -9.41
N TRP A 845 -12.56 -37.16 -9.23
CA TRP A 845 -11.64 -37.23 -8.10
C TRP A 845 -12.34 -37.05 -6.74
N LEU A 846 -13.17 -36.01 -6.57
CA LEU A 846 -13.89 -35.78 -5.30
C LEU A 846 -14.84 -36.94 -4.91
N LEU A 847 -15.36 -37.67 -5.89
CA LEU A 847 -16.30 -38.77 -5.68
C LEU A 847 -15.61 -40.11 -5.38
N ASP A 848 -14.32 -40.24 -5.71
CA ASP A 848 -13.51 -41.44 -5.50
C ASP A 848 -12.02 -41.12 -5.25
N ILE A 849 -11.75 -40.39 -4.16
CA ILE A 849 -10.40 -39.87 -3.83
C ILE A 849 -9.35 -40.99 -3.76
N ASP A 850 -9.67 -42.14 -3.15
CA ASP A 850 -8.68 -43.19 -2.91
C ASP A 850 -8.29 -43.97 -4.18
N ASN A 851 -9.17 -44.04 -5.19
CA ASN A 851 -8.94 -44.85 -6.40
C ASN A 851 -8.77 -44.03 -7.68
N PHE A 852 -8.76 -42.69 -7.59
CA PHE A 852 -8.58 -41.80 -8.74
C PHE A 852 -7.20 -41.96 -9.41
N ASP A 853 -7.12 -41.73 -10.73
CA ASP A 853 -5.84 -41.70 -11.45
C ASP A 853 -5.07 -40.39 -11.15
N TYR A 854 -4.16 -40.47 -10.19
CA TYR A 854 -3.35 -39.33 -9.77
C TYR A 854 -2.36 -38.82 -10.82
N SER A 855 -2.20 -39.46 -11.97
CA SER A 855 -1.49 -38.86 -13.10
C SER A 855 -2.26 -37.67 -13.71
N GLU A 856 -3.57 -37.61 -13.48
CA GLU A 856 -4.45 -36.54 -13.94
C GLU A 856 -4.79 -35.52 -12.84
N PHE A 857 -4.35 -35.77 -11.60
CA PHE A 857 -4.62 -34.92 -10.45
C PHE A 857 -3.84 -33.61 -10.53
N LYS A 858 -4.52 -32.49 -10.23
CA LYS A 858 -3.90 -31.16 -10.10
C LYS A 858 -3.90 -30.76 -8.63
N ILE A 859 -2.72 -30.39 -8.09
CA ILE A 859 -2.57 -29.99 -6.68
C ILE A 859 -3.50 -28.82 -6.28
N ASP A 860 -3.79 -27.90 -7.22
CA ASP A 860 -4.69 -26.76 -7.05
C ASP A 860 -6.14 -27.15 -6.69
N TRP A 861 -6.55 -28.39 -6.98
CA TRP A 861 -7.89 -28.87 -6.65
C TRP A 861 -8.17 -28.88 -5.15
N LEU A 862 -7.14 -29.01 -4.32
CA LEU A 862 -7.29 -28.98 -2.86
C LEU A 862 -7.76 -27.62 -2.33
N ASP A 863 -7.57 -26.54 -3.11
CA ASP A 863 -7.87 -25.16 -2.72
C ASP A 863 -9.03 -24.56 -3.54
N LEU A 864 -9.69 -25.35 -4.41
CA LEU A 864 -10.80 -24.86 -5.24
C LEU A 864 -12.08 -24.58 -4.44
N TYR A 865 -12.33 -25.35 -3.38
CA TYR A 865 -13.50 -25.17 -2.51
C TYR A 865 -13.14 -25.43 -1.02
N PRO A 866 -12.38 -24.51 -0.39
CA PRO A 866 -11.71 -24.75 0.89
C PRO A 866 -12.65 -24.59 2.09
N THR A 867 -13.69 -25.41 2.16
CA THR A 867 -14.56 -25.46 3.34
C THR A 867 -13.94 -26.36 4.41
N ARG A 868 -14.36 -26.13 5.67
CA ARG A 868 -14.00 -27.03 6.76
C ARG A 868 -14.34 -28.49 6.46
N PHE A 869 -15.48 -28.78 5.82
CA PHE A 869 -15.90 -30.17 5.60
C PHE A 869 -15.12 -30.85 4.48
N TYR A 870 -14.71 -30.11 3.45
CA TYR A 870 -13.75 -30.62 2.45
C TYR A 870 -12.42 -30.96 3.11
N HIS A 871 -11.87 -30.03 3.90
CA HIS A 871 -10.62 -30.28 4.61
C HIS A 871 -10.73 -31.46 5.58
N ASP A 872 -11.81 -31.55 6.35
CA ASP A 872 -12.06 -32.66 7.27
C ASP A 872 -12.20 -34.01 6.53
N GLU A 873 -12.69 -34.02 5.28
CA GLU A 873 -12.70 -35.22 4.42
C GLU A 873 -11.29 -35.53 3.89
N PHE A 874 -10.59 -34.56 3.31
CA PHE A 874 -9.25 -34.73 2.75
C PHE A 874 -8.24 -35.30 3.75
N LYS A 875 -8.38 -34.96 5.04
CA LYS A 875 -7.59 -35.52 6.14
C LYS A 875 -7.66 -37.05 6.25
N LYS A 876 -8.75 -37.67 5.78
CA LYS A 876 -8.99 -39.11 5.89
C LYS A 876 -8.23 -39.92 4.84
N HIS A 877 -7.78 -39.28 3.76
CA HIS A 877 -7.20 -39.95 2.60
C HIS A 877 -5.67 -39.85 2.59
N ASN A 878 -4.99 -40.97 2.87
CA ASN A 878 -3.52 -41.03 2.90
C ASN A 878 -2.89 -40.70 1.53
N VAL A 879 -3.57 -41.06 0.43
CA VAL A 879 -3.07 -40.77 -0.91
C VAL A 879 -2.89 -39.26 -1.15
N LEU A 880 -3.75 -38.41 -0.58
CA LEU A 880 -3.60 -36.95 -0.68
C LEU A 880 -2.40 -36.44 0.12
N LYS A 881 -2.15 -37.02 1.29
CA LYS A 881 -0.96 -36.72 2.08
C LYS A 881 0.31 -37.04 1.29
N ASP A 882 0.38 -38.21 0.67
CA ASP A 882 1.54 -38.63 -0.12
C ASP A 882 1.77 -37.71 -1.33
N GLN A 883 0.70 -37.30 -2.02
CA GLN A 883 0.78 -36.38 -3.15
C GLN A 883 1.22 -34.98 -2.74
N LEU A 884 0.68 -34.44 -1.64
CA LEU A 884 1.14 -33.19 -1.04
C LEU A 884 2.61 -33.26 -0.65
N GLU A 885 3.05 -34.32 0.04
CA GLU A 885 4.44 -34.49 0.43
C GLU A 885 5.38 -34.59 -0.79
N ASN A 886 4.98 -35.32 -1.82
CA ASN A 886 5.76 -35.44 -3.05
C ASN A 886 5.84 -34.12 -3.82
N TYR A 887 4.74 -33.38 -3.92
CA TYR A 887 4.72 -32.06 -4.51
C TYR A 887 5.63 -31.09 -3.74
N LEU A 888 5.56 -31.08 -2.41
CA LEU A 888 6.34 -30.20 -1.55
C LEU A 888 7.84 -30.56 -1.48
N LYS A 889 8.22 -31.81 -1.79
CA LYS A 889 9.65 -32.19 -1.93
C LYS A 889 10.32 -31.49 -3.11
N THR A 890 9.58 -31.24 -4.19
CA THR A 890 10.11 -30.68 -5.43
C THR A 890 9.75 -29.21 -5.65
N ASN A 891 8.74 -28.70 -4.93
CA ASN A 891 8.23 -27.34 -5.07
C ASN A 891 8.14 -26.68 -3.67
N ARG A 892 8.77 -25.52 -3.48
CA ARG A 892 8.51 -24.67 -2.30
C ARG A 892 7.29 -23.80 -2.58
N ASP A 893 6.13 -24.26 -2.15
CA ASP A 893 4.86 -23.55 -2.31
C ASP A 893 4.26 -23.30 -0.93
N GLU A 894 4.47 -22.10 -0.38
CA GLU A 894 4.05 -21.71 0.98
C GLU A 894 2.55 -21.99 1.23
N ARG A 895 1.72 -21.87 0.18
CA ARG A 895 0.27 -22.12 0.27
C ARG A 895 -0.02 -23.59 0.55
N PHE A 896 0.61 -24.51 -0.17
CA PHE A 896 0.41 -25.95 0.05
C PHE A 896 1.19 -26.49 1.24
N GLU A 897 2.32 -25.88 1.60
CA GLU A 897 3.00 -26.17 2.88
C GLU A 897 2.05 -25.90 4.04
N ARG A 898 1.40 -24.73 4.03
CA ARG A 898 0.39 -24.38 5.04
C ARG A 898 -0.79 -25.33 5.02
N LEU A 899 -1.35 -25.63 3.85
CA LEU A 899 -2.46 -26.57 3.74
C LEU A 899 -2.09 -27.94 4.31
N TYR A 900 -0.86 -28.42 4.06
CA TYR A 900 -0.36 -29.66 4.64
C TYR A 900 -0.32 -29.61 6.18
N PHE A 901 0.15 -28.50 6.77
CA PHE A 901 0.13 -28.32 8.22
C PHE A 901 -1.30 -28.26 8.78
N ASP A 902 -2.20 -27.51 8.14
CA ASP A 902 -3.60 -27.38 8.54
C ASP A 902 -4.35 -28.73 8.46
N LEU A 903 -4.03 -29.55 7.46
CA LEU A 903 -4.61 -30.88 7.29
C LEU A 903 -4.03 -31.91 8.28
N TYR A 904 -2.71 -32.02 8.39
CA TYR A 904 -2.07 -33.20 8.99
C TYR A 904 -1.22 -32.94 10.25
N LYS A 905 -1.05 -31.69 10.68
CA LYS A 905 -0.20 -31.32 11.84
C LYS A 905 -0.85 -30.35 12.83
N SER A 906 -2.17 -30.15 12.77
CA SER A 906 -2.94 -29.30 13.70
C SER A 906 -3.45 -30.03 14.95
#